data_AF-A0A4V1G442-F1
#
_entry.id   AF-A0A4V1G442-F1
#
_cell.length_a   1.000
_cell.length_b   1.000
_cell.length_c   1.000
_cell.angle_alpha   90.00
_cell.angle_beta   90.00
_cell.angle_gamma   90.00
#
_symmetry.space_group_name_H-M   'P 1'
#
loop_
_entity.id
_entity.type
_entity.pdbx_description
1 polymer ?
#
loop_
_entity_poly.entity_id
_entity_poly.type
_entity_poly.pdbx_seq_one_letter_code
_entity_poly.pdbx_strand_id
1 'polypeptide(L)'
;MSSHSHSSPASAPPAPTASRGRSWKPLWMLAGGITALLVLTFLSLTQGLADISVQTVVQALLNPQDLADHHMIRSVRLPRTVMGLLAGGALAVSGVLMQTVTRNPLASETTLGVNAGAYLAVVAGMIFWPGLLHQYAMPLAVLGGTLAALAVFALAGRSEGAPLRIALSGMIVTLVLSSVTSALVLLNQQTTQGIFLWGSGSLIQNDWDGVAFSWPWIIAGLIALCLSARHWDVLTLNEESARSLGQRVGTARFVAMGAAIVLAGVTVSVVGPIGFIGLMAPHLVRLSGVIRHAGLIPLAALWGAALLVGADTIARMFVDAYGELPVGAITAMLGAPCLIWLSLRVSRSMMGRSGSGGGSMVTGGRLRRVPYPVMILLCSMLLLLVWVFSLMGGSLKIPLAEVIAVLTGGGDPLYRQILLDFRLPRLLTAGLSGMAIAISGSLLQHAVRNPLGDPQVIGVTSGAGAGALLLMVAFPQLSAAWVPAGAVLGGMLAAALVYAVSWRRGLHPTILTLVGIAVAALGSAIINLMIIYAEVDVAPALSWMAGSTYNRSWTEVQRIVPAILILVPIAVWLGRRVDLLNFNEESSIGLGLHVRNTRMGVAVIAVLLASIAAANVGSVGFIGLLAPHAARMLTGASHRRSMILAALLGGILLAGADWIGRVVIIPKELPSGIVTALLGAPYLLYLMWRSNKVKVK
;
A
#
# COMPACT_ATOMS: atom_id res chain seq x y z
N MET A 1 42.90 9.21 -53.49
CA MET A 1 42.63 7.86 -54.05
C MET A 1 42.79 6.85 -52.94
N SER A 2 41.82 5.96 -52.84
CA SER A 2 41.44 5.09 -51.72
C SER A 2 42.45 3.99 -51.39
N SER A 3 42.85 3.89 -50.11
CA SER A 3 43.46 2.67 -49.54
C SER A 3 42.48 2.01 -48.57
N HIS A 4 41.68 1.08 -49.08
CA HIS A 4 40.85 0.19 -48.26
C HIS A 4 41.73 -0.93 -47.67
N SER A 5 42.03 -0.85 -46.37
CA SER A 5 42.53 -1.98 -45.59
C SER A 5 41.37 -2.91 -45.25
N HIS A 6 41.42 -4.15 -45.75
CA HIS A 6 40.53 -5.23 -45.34
C HIS A 6 40.73 -5.55 -43.84
N SER A 7 39.78 -5.13 -43.01
CA SER A 7 39.62 -5.68 -41.65
C SER A 7 38.71 -6.91 -41.73
N SER A 8 39.25 -8.07 -41.39
CA SER A 8 38.54 -9.34 -41.27
C SER A 8 37.28 -9.20 -40.39
N PRO A 9 36.15 -9.85 -40.72
CA PRO A 9 34.99 -9.85 -39.84
C PRO A 9 35.35 -10.60 -38.56
N ALA A 10 35.26 -9.90 -37.42
CA ALA A 10 35.35 -10.51 -36.10
C ALA A 10 34.34 -11.66 -36.01
N SER A 11 34.84 -12.87 -35.78
CA SER A 11 34.03 -14.06 -35.53
C SER A 11 33.04 -13.77 -34.41
N ALA A 12 31.75 -13.84 -34.73
CA ALA A 12 30.68 -13.73 -33.74
C ALA A 12 30.94 -14.75 -32.60
N PRO A 13 30.79 -14.36 -31.32
CA PRO A 13 30.93 -15.31 -30.23
C PRO A 13 29.94 -16.47 -30.44
N PRO A 14 30.35 -17.73 -30.20
CA PRO A 14 29.46 -18.86 -30.38
C PRO A 14 28.21 -18.68 -29.49
N ALA A 15 27.04 -18.85 -30.09
CA ALA A 15 25.78 -18.82 -29.37
C ALA A 15 25.85 -19.82 -28.21
N PRO A 16 25.42 -19.46 -26.98
CA PRO A 16 25.46 -20.37 -25.86
C PRO A 16 24.58 -21.59 -26.19
N THR A 17 25.22 -22.74 -26.39
CA THR A 17 24.55 -24.02 -26.55
C THR A 17 23.85 -24.34 -25.23
N ALA A 18 22.56 -24.03 -25.16
CA ALA A 18 21.71 -24.42 -24.05
C ALA A 18 21.66 -25.94 -23.98
N SER A 19 22.46 -26.54 -23.10
CA SER A 19 22.35 -27.95 -22.78
C SER A 19 20.89 -28.25 -22.41
N ARG A 20 20.20 -29.06 -23.22
CA ARG A 20 18.88 -29.62 -22.92
C ARG A 20 19.00 -30.73 -21.87
N GLY A 21 19.68 -30.45 -20.76
CA GLY A 21 19.58 -31.28 -19.57
C GLY A 21 18.13 -31.20 -19.10
N ARG A 22 17.40 -32.32 -19.11
CA ARG A 22 16.03 -32.41 -18.59
C ARG A 22 16.08 -32.00 -17.12
N SER A 23 15.79 -30.75 -16.81
CA SER A 23 15.79 -30.28 -15.43
C SER A 23 14.62 -30.94 -14.72
N TRP A 24 14.86 -31.79 -13.73
CA TRP A 24 13.78 -32.44 -12.95
C TRP A 24 13.01 -31.45 -12.08
N LYS A 25 13.49 -30.20 -11.95
CA LYS A 25 12.95 -29.16 -11.07
C LYS A 25 11.42 -28.90 -11.21
N PRO A 26 10.82 -28.86 -12.42
CA PRO A 26 9.37 -28.69 -12.56
C PRO A 26 8.57 -29.90 -12.03
N LEU A 27 9.11 -31.11 -12.18
CA LEU A 27 8.49 -32.34 -11.66
C LEU A 27 8.52 -32.33 -10.13
N TRP A 28 9.65 -31.94 -9.52
CA TRP A 28 9.76 -31.77 -8.07
C TRP A 28 8.84 -30.67 -7.53
N MET A 29 8.66 -29.56 -8.26
CA MET A 29 7.68 -28.53 -7.87
C MET A 29 6.25 -29.04 -7.91
N LEU A 30 5.91 -29.86 -8.89
CA LEU A 30 4.58 -30.44 -9.03
C LEU A 30 4.32 -31.45 -7.91
N ALA A 31 5.24 -32.41 -7.73
CA ALA A 31 5.16 -33.40 -6.66
C ALA A 31 5.11 -32.73 -5.28
N GLY A 32 6.04 -31.81 -5.01
CA GLY A 32 6.11 -31.06 -3.77
C GLY A 32 4.87 -30.20 -3.50
N GLY A 33 4.32 -29.56 -4.54
CA GLY A 33 3.09 -28.78 -4.44
C GLY A 33 1.87 -29.65 -4.13
N ILE A 34 1.74 -30.81 -4.78
CA ILE A 34 0.65 -31.77 -4.51
C ILE A 34 0.77 -32.33 -3.09
N THR A 35 1.97 -32.75 -2.66
CA THR A 35 2.18 -33.25 -1.30
C THR A 35 1.88 -32.19 -0.25
N ALA A 36 2.32 -30.94 -0.48
CA ALA A 36 2.03 -29.84 0.43
C ALA A 36 0.52 -29.58 0.51
N LEU A 37 -0.18 -29.59 -0.63
CA LEU A 37 -1.63 -29.35 -0.67
C LEU A 37 -2.39 -30.47 0.06
N LEU A 38 -2.03 -31.74 -0.13
CA LEU A 38 -2.65 -32.86 0.58
C LEU A 38 -2.45 -32.74 2.10
N VAL A 39 -1.21 -32.49 2.54
CA VAL A 39 -0.89 -32.33 3.96
C VAL A 39 -1.63 -31.13 4.56
N LEU A 40 -1.60 -29.97 3.89
CA LEU A 40 -2.26 -28.75 4.37
C LEU A 40 -3.79 -28.87 4.37
N THR A 41 -4.37 -29.56 3.40
CA THR A 41 -5.83 -29.85 3.38
C THR A 41 -6.19 -30.71 4.58
N PHE A 42 -5.39 -31.72 4.89
CA PHE A 42 -5.64 -32.58 6.03
C PHE A 42 -5.48 -31.85 7.36
N LEU A 43 -4.40 -31.07 7.52
CA LEU A 43 -4.19 -30.22 8.70
C LEU A 43 -5.33 -29.21 8.86
N SER A 44 -5.73 -28.55 7.77
CA SER A 44 -6.85 -27.62 7.73
C SER A 44 -8.15 -28.23 8.29
N LEU A 45 -8.41 -29.52 8.07
CA LEU A 45 -9.61 -30.17 8.60
C LEU A 45 -9.50 -30.50 10.09
N THR A 46 -8.29 -30.70 10.61
CA THR A 46 -8.05 -30.96 12.05
C THR A 46 -8.05 -29.69 12.90
N GLN A 47 -7.58 -28.56 12.37
CA GLN A 47 -7.44 -27.30 13.11
C GLN A 47 -8.74 -26.48 13.14
N GLY A 48 -9.07 -25.89 14.29
CA GLY A 48 -10.22 -24.99 14.50
C GLY A 48 -10.66 -24.96 15.97
N LEU A 49 -11.77 -24.27 16.27
CA LEU A 49 -12.32 -24.07 17.64
C LEU A 49 -12.66 -25.36 18.42
N ALA A 50 -12.67 -26.51 17.75
CA ALA A 50 -12.99 -27.78 18.37
C ALA A 50 -11.87 -28.77 18.03
N ASP A 51 -11.35 -29.42 19.06
CA ASP A 51 -10.30 -30.44 18.91
C ASP A 51 -10.88 -31.69 18.25
N ILE A 52 -10.67 -31.82 16.93
CA ILE A 52 -11.09 -32.99 16.18
C ILE A 52 -9.89 -33.87 15.89
N SER A 53 -9.97 -35.14 16.30
CA SER A 53 -8.97 -36.15 16.00
C SER A 53 -8.87 -36.44 14.48
N VAL A 54 -7.67 -36.84 14.07
CA VAL A 54 -7.37 -37.31 12.71
C VAL A 54 -8.28 -38.47 12.28
N GLN A 55 -8.62 -39.38 13.20
CA GLN A 55 -9.48 -40.52 12.93
C GLN A 55 -10.92 -40.08 12.62
N THR A 56 -11.44 -39.13 13.40
CA THR A 56 -12.77 -38.55 13.20
C THR A 56 -12.86 -37.83 11.85
N VAL A 57 -11.79 -37.14 11.41
CA VAL A 57 -11.75 -36.53 10.07
C VAL A 57 -11.89 -37.57 8.96
N VAL A 58 -11.13 -38.68 9.04
CA VAL A 58 -11.20 -39.75 8.03
C VAL A 58 -12.57 -40.43 8.03
N GLN A 59 -13.13 -40.71 9.21
CA GLN A 59 -14.46 -41.28 9.35
C GLN A 59 -15.53 -40.33 8.80
N ALA A 60 -15.49 -39.06 9.15
CA ALA A 60 -16.41 -38.05 8.63
C ALA A 60 -16.35 -37.99 7.09
N LEU A 61 -15.19 -38.16 6.46
CA LEU A 61 -15.07 -38.14 5.00
C LEU A 61 -15.60 -39.43 4.35
N LEU A 62 -15.20 -40.60 4.84
CA LEU A 62 -15.48 -41.89 4.20
C LEU A 62 -16.82 -42.51 4.61
N ASN A 63 -17.18 -42.41 5.90
CA ASN A 63 -18.38 -43.02 6.49
C ASN A 63 -19.11 -41.99 7.38
N PRO A 64 -19.86 -41.05 6.77
CA PRO A 64 -20.60 -40.05 7.53
C PRO A 64 -21.60 -40.67 8.48
N GLN A 65 -21.72 -40.03 9.63
CA GLN A 65 -22.69 -40.34 10.68
C GLN A 65 -23.29 -39.01 11.14
N ASP A 66 -24.46 -39.07 11.78
CA ASP A 66 -25.18 -37.90 12.28
C ASP A 66 -24.60 -37.42 13.62
N LEU A 67 -23.31 -37.07 13.59
CA LEU A 67 -22.53 -36.58 14.72
C LEU A 67 -22.19 -35.10 14.50
N ALA A 68 -22.20 -34.30 15.56
CA ALA A 68 -21.89 -32.87 15.49
C ALA A 68 -20.51 -32.60 14.85
N ASP A 69 -19.49 -33.41 15.19
CA ASP A 69 -18.14 -33.30 14.62
C ASP A 69 -18.11 -33.58 13.11
N HIS A 70 -18.88 -34.59 12.67
CA HIS A 70 -18.97 -34.95 11.25
C HIS A 70 -19.65 -33.83 10.46
N HIS A 71 -20.70 -33.24 11.02
CA HIS A 71 -21.35 -32.06 10.44
C HIS A 71 -20.40 -30.88 10.37
N MET A 72 -19.72 -30.51 11.47
CA MET A 72 -18.77 -29.41 11.49
C MET A 72 -17.65 -29.58 10.44
N ILE A 73 -17.12 -30.80 10.27
CA ILE A 73 -16.13 -31.08 9.23
C ILE A 73 -16.71 -30.82 7.84
N ARG A 74 -17.92 -31.32 7.56
CA ARG A 74 -18.51 -31.31 6.21
C ARG A 74 -19.19 -30.01 5.81
N SER A 75 -19.79 -29.28 6.75
CA SER A 75 -20.54 -28.05 6.47
C SER A 75 -19.74 -26.78 6.72
N VAL A 76 -18.69 -26.82 7.55
CA VAL A 76 -17.89 -25.62 7.90
C VAL A 76 -16.44 -25.77 7.44
N ARG A 77 -15.72 -26.80 7.90
CA ARG A 77 -14.27 -26.91 7.65
C ARG A 77 -13.92 -27.25 6.20
N LEU A 78 -14.67 -28.17 5.59
CA LEU A 78 -14.40 -28.60 4.23
C LEU A 78 -14.73 -27.51 3.20
N PRO A 79 -15.89 -26.81 3.27
CA PRO A 79 -16.15 -25.67 2.40
C PRO A 79 -15.11 -24.55 2.53
N ARG A 80 -14.70 -24.21 3.75
CA ARG A 80 -13.61 -23.24 4.02
C ARG A 80 -12.30 -23.66 3.35
N THR A 81 -11.92 -24.93 3.49
CA THR A 81 -10.69 -25.46 2.89
C THR A 81 -10.77 -25.43 1.36
N VAL A 82 -11.88 -25.89 0.78
CA VAL A 82 -12.10 -25.90 -0.67
C VAL A 82 -12.12 -24.47 -1.23
N MET A 83 -12.76 -23.52 -0.55
CA MET A 83 -12.66 -22.11 -0.94
C MET A 83 -11.24 -21.59 -0.86
N GLY A 84 -10.46 -21.96 0.16
CA GLY A 84 -9.04 -21.62 0.22
C GLY A 84 -8.25 -22.14 -0.99
N LEU A 85 -8.54 -23.36 -1.45
CA LEU A 85 -7.93 -23.93 -2.65
C LEU A 85 -8.32 -23.14 -3.93
N LEU A 86 -9.62 -22.89 -4.10
CA LEU A 86 -10.15 -22.18 -5.27
C LEU A 86 -9.67 -20.72 -5.33
N ALA A 87 -9.83 -19.99 -4.23
CA ALA A 87 -9.41 -18.59 -4.09
C ALA A 87 -7.90 -18.45 -4.28
N GLY A 88 -7.10 -19.31 -3.64
CA GLY A 88 -5.64 -19.27 -3.73
C GLY A 88 -5.16 -19.54 -5.16
N GLY A 89 -5.79 -20.50 -5.84
CA GLY A 89 -5.50 -20.80 -7.24
C GLY A 89 -5.89 -19.65 -8.19
N ALA A 90 -7.08 -19.09 -8.00
CA ALA A 90 -7.59 -17.97 -8.80
C ALA A 90 -6.72 -16.70 -8.67
N LEU A 91 -6.37 -16.33 -7.43
CA LEU A 91 -5.52 -15.16 -7.17
C LEU A 91 -4.11 -15.35 -7.73
N ALA A 92 -3.53 -16.54 -7.60
CA ALA A 92 -2.22 -16.83 -8.18
C ALA A 92 -2.22 -16.69 -9.71
N VAL A 93 -3.25 -17.21 -10.40
CA VAL A 93 -3.36 -17.12 -11.86
C VAL A 93 -3.71 -15.71 -12.33
N SER A 94 -4.56 -14.99 -11.59
CA SER A 94 -4.77 -13.55 -11.81
C SER A 94 -3.44 -12.79 -11.74
N GLY A 95 -2.60 -13.11 -10.75
CA GLY A 95 -1.22 -12.61 -10.64
C GLY A 95 -0.33 -12.96 -11.84
N VAL A 96 -0.36 -14.21 -12.33
CA VAL A 96 0.38 -14.60 -13.57
C VAL A 96 -0.01 -13.68 -14.73
N LEU A 97 -1.31 -13.49 -14.95
CA LEU A 97 -1.83 -12.65 -16.03
C LEU A 97 -1.42 -11.19 -15.84
N MET A 98 -1.52 -10.65 -14.63
CA MET A 98 -1.18 -9.28 -14.34
C MET A 98 0.30 -8.99 -14.56
N GLN A 99 1.18 -9.91 -14.16
CA GLN A 99 2.62 -9.84 -14.43
C GLN A 99 2.93 -9.90 -15.92
N THR A 100 2.20 -10.72 -16.67
CA THR A 100 2.40 -10.88 -18.12
C THR A 100 1.92 -9.65 -18.90
N VAL A 101 0.73 -9.12 -18.58
CA VAL A 101 0.17 -7.92 -19.25
C VAL A 101 1.03 -6.68 -18.97
N THR A 102 1.44 -6.49 -17.73
CA THR A 102 2.25 -5.33 -17.33
C THR A 102 3.75 -5.48 -17.62
N ARG A 103 4.20 -6.69 -17.97
CA ARG A 103 5.61 -7.06 -18.09
C ARG A 103 6.42 -6.70 -16.85
N ASN A 104 5.78 -6.82 -15.69
CA ASN A 104 6.38 -6.50 -14.41
C ASN A 104 6.16 -7.68 -13.45
N PRO A 105 7.23 -8.38 -13.00
CA PRO A 105 7.10 -9.51 -12.09
C PRO A 105 6.53 -9.13 -10.71
N LEU A 106 6.44 -7.84 -10.41
CA LEU A 106 5.90 -7.32 -9.15
C LEU A 106 4.46 -6.83 -9.29
N ALA A 107 3.86 -6.91 -10.48
CA ALA A 107 2.46 -6.57 -10.65
C ALA A 107 1.56 -7.66 -10.05
N SER A 108 0.52 -7.20 -9.37
CA SER A 108 -0.58 -8.02 -8.85
C SER A 108 -1.86 -7.18 -8.84
N GLU A 109 -2.99 -7.86 -8.65
CA GLU A 109 -4.32 -7.32 -8.45
C GLU A 109 -4.39 -6.27 -7.33
N THR A 110 -3.55 -6.40 -6.29
CA THR A 110 -3.45 -5.39 -5.21
C THR A 110 -2.73 -4.12 -5.68
N THR A 111 -1.70 -4.25 -6.52
CA THR A 111 -0.91 -3.09 -7.00
C THR A 111 -1.61 -2.27 -8.08
N LEU A 112 -2.57 -2.85 -8.80
CA LEU A 112 -3.35 -2.15 -9.83
C LEU A 112 -4.70 -1.62 -9.33
N GLY A 113 -4.96 -1.65 -8.02
CA GLY A 113 -6.19 -1.13 -7.43
C GLY A 113 -7.46 -1.93 -7.73
N VAL A 114 -7.36 -3.06 -8.44
CA VAL A 114 -8.50 -3.94 -8.74
C VAL A 114 -9.14 -4.42 -7.43
N ASN A 115 -8.32 -4.84 -6.47
CA ASN A 115 -8.79 -5.32 -5.18
C ASN A 115 -9.49 -4.22 -4.37
N ALA A 116 -8.91 -3.00 -4.36
CA ALA A 116 -9.51 -1.84 -3.68
C ALA A 116 -10.82 -1.39 -4.35
N GLY A 117 -10.92 -1.46 -5.68
CA GLY A 117 -12.14 -1.17 -6.41
C GLY A 117 -13.25 -2.17 -6.14
N ALA A 118 -12.93 -3.47 -6.14
CA ALA A 118 -13.87 -4.51 -5.79
C ALA A 118 -14.37 -4.35 -4.35
N TYR A 119 -13.46 -4.12 -3.40
CA TYR A 119 -13.81 -3.90 -2.00
C TYR A 119 -14.69 -2.65 -1.81
N LEU A 120 -14.35 -1.52 -2.44
CA LEU A 120 -15.17 -0.32 -2.41
C LEU A 120 -16.58 -0.58 -2.95
N ALA A 121 -16.70 -1.32 -4.05
CA ALA A 121 -17.98 -1.63 -4.65
C ALA A 121 -18.85 -2.47 -3.70
N VAL A 122 -18.28 -3.48 -3.03
CA VAL A 122 -18.99 -4.28 -2.02
C VAL A 122 -19.42 -3.41 -0.83
N VAL A 123 -18.55 -2.57 -0.29
CA VAL A 123 -18.91 -1.66 0.81
C VAL A 123 -20.02 -0.69 0.41
N ALA A 124 -19.91 -0.08 -0.77
CA ALA A 124 -20.93 0.82 -1.31
C ALA A 124 -22.26 0.09 -1.57
N GLY A 125 -22.20 -1.13 -2.11
CA GLY A 125 -23.36 -1.99 -2.30
C GLY A 125 -24.08 -2.28 -0.99
N MET A 126 -23.34 -2.59 0.07
CA MET A 126 -23.95 -2.90 1.37
C MET A 126 -24.63 -1.68 2.00
N ILE A 127 -24.07 -0.49 1.80
CA ILE A 127 -24.61 0.76 2.37
C ILE A 127 -25.80 1.29 1.56
N PHE A 128 -25.65 1.38 0.23
CA PHE A 128 -26.62 2.07 -0.63
C PHE A 128 -27.61 1.12 -1.31
N TRP A 129 -27.23 -0.14 -1.57
CA TRP A 129 -28.02 -1.09 -2.33
C TRP A 129 -27.96 -2.53 -1.76
N PRO A 130 -28.37 -2.76 -0.50
CA PRO A 130 -28.22 -4.05 0.17
C PRO A 130 -28.91 -5.20 -0.57
N GLY A 131 -30.07 -4.96 -1.19
CA GLY A 131 -30.76 -5.97 -2.00
C GLY A 131 -30.01 -6.37 -3.28
N LEU A 132 -29.37 -5.42 -3.96
CA LEU A 132 -28.51 -5.71 -5.12
C LEU A 132 -27.27 -6.47 -4.70
N LEU A 133 -26.66 -6.13 -3.56
CA LEU A 133 -25.49 -6.84 -3.05
C LEU A 133 -25.79 -8.32 -2.79
N HIS A 134 -26.91 -8.62 -2.14
CA HIS A 134 -27.27 -10.00 -1.81
C HIS A 134 -27.42 -10.90 -3.05
N GLN A 135 -27.96 -10.36 -4.15
CA GLN A 135 -28.16 -11.12 -5.40
C GLN A 135 -26.98 -11.02 -6.38
N TYR A 136 -26.23 -9.93 -6.38
CA TYR A 136 -25.24 -9.59 -7.42
C TYR A 136 -23.87 -9.17 -6.84
N ALA A 137 -23.46 -9.77 -5.72
CA ALA A 137 -22.17 -9.49 -5.08
C ALA A 137 -20.96 -9.58 -6.04
N MET A 138 -20.90 -10.63 -6.87
CA MET A 138 -19.80 -10.84 -7.82
C MET A 138 -19.79 -9.82 -8.96
N PRO A 139 -20.89 -9.58 -9.70
CA PRO A 139 -20.93 -8.53 -10.71
C PRO A 139 -20.53 -7.16 -10.16
N LEU A 140 -20.95 -6.84 -8.94
CA LEU A 140 -20.62 -5.58 -8.27
C LEU A 140 -19.11 -5.49 -7.99
N ALA A 141 -18.51 -6.55 -7.45
CA ALA A 141 -17.07 -6.63 -7.19
C ALA A 141 -16.25 -6.54 -8.50
N VAL A 142 -16.65 -7.27 -9.54
CA VAL A 142 -16.01 -7.22 -10.87
C VAL A 142 -16.13 -5.84 -11.50
N LEU A 143 -17.29 -5.19 -11.39
CA LEU A 143 -17.50 -3.83 -11.89
C LEU A 143 -16.60 -2.83 -11.17
N GLY A 144 -16.52 -2.90 -9.84
CA GLY A 144 -15.61 -2.08 -9.04
C GLY A 144 -14.15 -2.27 -9.43
N GLY A 145 -13.71 -3.52 -9.54
CA GLY A 145 -12.35 -3.86 -9.97
C GLY A 145 -12.03 -3.40 -11.40
N THR A 146 -13.01 -3.50 -12.31
CA THR A 146 -12.88 -3.06 -13.70
C THR A 146 -12.76 -1.54 -13.79
N LEU A 147 -13.61 -0.79 -13.08
CA LEU A 147 -13.53 0.68 -13.03
C LEU A 147 -12.18 1.14 -12.47
N ALA A 148 -11.67 0.48 -11.43
CA ALA A 148 -10.35 0.77 -10.89
C ALA A 148 -9.23 0.50 -11.91
N ALA A 149 -9.24 -0.67 -12.58
CA ALA A 149 -8.26 -0.98 -13.62
C ALA A 149 -8.29 0.03 -14.77
N LEU A 150 -9.49 0.38 -15.25
CA LEU A 150 -9.67 1.37 -16.31
C LEU A 150 -9.13 2.75 -15.89
N ALA A 151 -9.37 3.17 -14.65
CA ALA A 151 -8.79 4.40 -14.12
C ALA A 151 -7.25 4.35 -14.17
N VAL A 152 -6.64 3.25 -13.72
CA VAL A 152 -5.17 3.07 -13.76
C VAL A 152 -4.62 3.19 -15.17
N PHE A 153 -5.22 2.50 -16.15
CA PHE A 153 -4.77 2.55 -17.55
C PHE A 153 -5.01 3.92 -18.20
N ALA A 154 -6.14 4.57 -17.92
CA ALA A 154 -6.43 5.91 -18.40
C ALA A 154 -5.38 6.93 -17.90
N LEU A 155 -4.95 6.76 -16.64
CA LEU A 155 -3.95 7.62 -16.00
C LEU A 155 -2.52 7.34 -16.46
N ALA A 156 -2.16 6.07 -16.70
CA ALA A 156 -0.83 5.69 -17.13
C ALA A 156 -0.51 6.15 -18.58
N GLY A 157 -1.53 6.25 -19.44
CA GLY A 157 -1.40 6.69 -20.83
C GLY A 157 -0.73 5.66 -21.77
N ARG A 158 -0.61 5.98 -23.07
CA ARG A 158 -0.11 5.07 -24.12
C ARG A 158 1.41 5.11 -24.37
N SER A 159 2.21 5.67 -23.45
CA SER A 159 3.64 5.96 -23.69
C SER A 159 4.56 4.79 -23.33
N GLU A 160 5.67 4.63 -24.06
CA GLU A 160 6.68 3.55 -23.97
C GLU A 160 7.32 3.34 -22.58
N GLY A 161 7.27 4.34 -21.67
CA GLY A 161 7.70 4.17 -20.26
C GLY A 161 6.62 3.56 -19.35
N ALA A 162 5.92 2.54 -19.84
CA ALA A 162 4.62 2.06 -19.36
C ALA A 162 4.63 1.35 -17.98
N PRO A 163 5.57 0.45 -17.62
CA PRO A 163 5.36 -0.44 -16.47
C PRO A 163 5.43 0.26 -15.11
N LEU A 164 6.39 1.18 -14.91
CA LEU A 164 6.52 1.93 -13.65
C LEU A 164 5.34 2.89 -13.46
N ARG A 165 4.89 3.55 -14.52
CA ARG A 165 3.74 4.47 -14.46
C ARG A 165 2.45 3.75 -14.14
N ILE A 166 2.21 2.59 -14.75
CA ILE A 166 1.05 1.75 -14.42
C ILE A 166 1.04 1.38 -12.93
N ALA A 167 2.19 0.98 -12.37
CA ALA A 167 2.30 0.64 -10.95
C ALA A 167 2.04 1.85 -10.03
N LEU A 168 2.57 3.04 -10.37
CA LEU A 168 2.35 4.26 -9.59
C LEU A 168 0.90 4.76 -9.69
N SER A 169 0.31 4.76 -10.89
CA SER A 169 -1.11 5.05 -11.09
C SER A 169 -1.99 4.07 -10.32
N GLY A 170 -1.62 2.78 -10.33
CA GLY A 170 -2.25 1.72 -9.53
C GLY A 170 -2.24 2.01 -8.03
N MET A 171 -1.08 2.38 -7.49
CA MET A 171 -0.94 2.77 -6.08
C MET A 171 -1.81 3.98 -5.72
N ILE A 172 -1.82 5.02 -6.57
CA ILE A 172 -2.63 6.22 -6.32
C ILE A 172 -4.13 5.90 -6.36
N VAL A 173 -4.58 5.14 -7.36
CA VAL A 173 -5.98 4.69 -7.46
C VAL A 173 -6.36 3.85 -6.24
N THR A 174 -5.50 2.91 -5.83
CA THR A 174 -5.71 2.09 -4.62
C THR A 174 -5.90 2.98 -3.39
N LEU A 175 -5.01 3.94 -3.16
CA LEU A 175 -5.08 4.85 -2.01
C LEU A 175 -6.36 5.70 -2.01
N VAL A 176 -6.81 6.19 -3.18
CA VAL A 176 -8.08 6.93 -3.30
C VAL A 176 -9.25 6.03 -2.92
N LEU A 177 -9.35 4.87 -3.55
CA LEU A 177 -10.46 3.96 -3.33
C LEU A 177 -10.51 3.50 -1.87
N SER A 178 -9.37 3.14 -1.28
CA SER A 178 -9.27 2.80 0.15
C SER A 178 -9.65 3.96 1.07
N SER A 179 -9.34 5.21 0.70
CA SER A 179 -9.75 6.39 1.48
C SER A 179 -11.26 6.60 1.44
N VAL A 180 -11.88 6.44 0.26
CA VAL A 180 -13.34 6.47 0.12
C VAL A 180 -13.98 5.32 0.90
N THR A 181 -13.44 4.10 0.81
CA THR A 181 -13.96 2.95 1.56
C THR A 181 -13.88 3.19 3.06
N SER A 182 -12.75 3.68 3.56
CA SER A 182 -12.56 4.00 4.98
C SER A 182 -13.56 5.07 5.44
N ALA A 183 -13.83 6.08 4.60
CA ALA A 183 -14.84 7.10 4.88
C ALA A 183 -16.25 6.47 5.02
N LEU A 184 -16.63 5.63 4.06
CA LEU A 184 -17.95 4.98 4.06
C LEU A 184 -18.15 4.07 5.27
N VAL A 185 -17.15 3.26 5.62
CA VAL A 185 -17.16 2.39 6.81
C VAL A 185 -17.28 3.23 8.09
N LEU A 186 -16.45 4.28 8.23
CA LEU A 186 -16.47 5.13 9.42
C LEU A 186 -17.75 5.94 9.58
N LEU A 187 -18.41 6.33 8.47
CA LEU A 187 -19.68 7.05 8.52
C LEU A 187 -20.87 6.12 8.82
N ASN A 188 -20.77 4.83 8.48
CA ASN A 188 -21.85 3.85 8.60
C ASN A 188 -21.42 2.66 9.48
N GLN A 189 -20.87 2.96 10.65
CA GLN A 189 -20.27 1.94 11.53
C GLN A 189 -21.24 0.81 11.84
N GLN A 190 -22.50 1.11 12.19
CA GLN A 190 -23.52 0.11 12.53
C GLN A 190 -23.79 -0.87 11.39
N THR A 191 -23.87 -0.38 10.14
CA THR A 191 -24.10 -1.23 8.97
C THR A 191 -22.85 -2.02 8.56
N THR A 192 -21.65 -1.53 8.91
CA THR A 192 -20.39 -2.05 8.38
C THR A 192 -19.51 -2.78 9.40
N GLN A 193 -20.03 -3.09 10.60
CA GLN A 193 -19.25 -3.67 11.71
C GLN A 193 -18.50 -4.96 11.32
N GLY A 194 -19.11 -5.85 10.53
CA GLY A 194 -18.46 -7.08 10.06
C GLY A 194 -17.60 -6.92 8.79
N ILE A 195 -17.77 -5.83 8.05
CA ILE A 195 -17.07 -5.61 6.77
C ILE A 195 -15.58 -5.33 7.02
N PHE A 196 -15.20 -4.74 8.15
CA PHE A 196 -13.80 -4.42 8.41
C PHE A 196 -12.91 -5.68 8.40
N LEU A 197 -13.29 -6.71 9.17
CA LEU A 197 -12.57 -7.98 9.20
C LEU A 197 -12.61 -8.67 7.84
N TRP A 198 -13.77 -8.63 7.16
CA TRP A 198 -13.89 -9.13 5.79
C TRP A 198 -12.96 -8.39 4.80
N GLY A 199 -12.78 -7.09 4.97
CA GLY A 199 -11.85 -6.23 4.23
C GLY A 199 -10.36 -6.51 4.47
N SER A 200 -10.05 -7.38 5.43
CA SER A 200 -8.71 -7.95 5.62
C SER A 200 -8.59 -9.40 5.13
N GLY A 201 -9.63 -9.92 4.45
CA GLY A 201 -9.70 -11.25 3.85
C GLY A 201 -10.07 -12.33 4.88
N SER A 202 -11.20 -13.01 4.66
CA SER A 202 -11.71 -14.06 5.53
C SER A 202 -12.19 -15.27 4.75
N LEU A 203 -11.72 -16.45 5.15
CA LEU A 203 -12.15 -17.74 4.59
C LEU A 203 -13.27 -18.40 5.39
N ILE A 204 -13.88 -17.70 6.34
CA ILE A 204 -15.04 -18.21 7.07
C ILE A 204 -16.15 -18.55 6.06
N GLN A 205 -16.68 -19.76 6.15
CA GLN A 205 -17.81 -20.25 5.35
C GLN A 205 -18.77 -20.93 6.31
N ASN A 206 -20.06 -20.67 6.17
CA ASN A 206 -21.09 -21.30 7.00
C ASN A 206 -21.67 -22.57 6.35
N ASP A 207 -21.42 -22.73 5.05
CA ASP A 207 -22.01 -23.76 4.20
C ASP A 207 -21.26 -23.87 2.85
N TRP A 208 -21.84 -24.62 1.91
CA TRP A 208 -21.28 -24.87 0.58
C TRP A 208 -21.61 -23.78 -0.45
N ASP A 209 -22.50 -22.83 -0.15
CA ASP A 209 -23.01 -21.86 -1.14
C ASP A 209 -21.89 -21.03 -1.77
N GLY A 210 -20.94 -20.55 -0.97
CA GLY A 210 -19.79 -19.79 -1.47
C GLY A 210 -18.90 -20.61 -2.42
N VAL A 211 -18.73 -21.91 -2.13
CA VAL A 211 -18.01 -22.85 -3.00
C VAL A 211 -18.79 -23.12 -4.27
N ALA A 212 -20.06 -23.51 -4.14
CA ALA A 212 -20.97 -23.83 -5.23
C ALA A 212 -21.06 -22.68 -6.24
N PHE A 213 -21.07 -21.44 -5.74
CA PHE A 213 -21.02 -20.24 -6.55
C PHE A 213 -19.67 -20.05 -7.25
N SER A 214 -18.54 -20.22 -6.56
CA SER A 214 -17.21 -19.82 -7.06
C SER A 214 -16.54 -20.84 -7.98
N TRP A 215 -16.72 -22.14 -7.73
CA TRP A 215 -15.99 -23.19 -8.45
C TRP A 215 -16.22 -23.20 -9.97
N PRO A 216 -17.44 -22.97 -10.53
CA PRO A 216 -17.65 -23.03 -11.97
C PRO A 216 -16.85 -21.94 -12.70
N TRP A 217 -16.85 -20.72 -12.15
CA TRP A 217 -16.14 -19.58 -12.72
C TRP A 217 -14.62 -19.75 -12.66
N ILE A 218 -14.11 -20.21 -11.51
CA ILE A 218 -12.68 -20.37 -11.31
C ILE A 218 -12.15 -21.52 -12.16
N ILE A 219 -12.77 -22.69 -12.12
CA ILE A 219 -12.30 -23.87 -12.86
C ILE A 219 -12.43 -23.66 -14.37
N ALA A 220 -13.58 -23.15 -14.85
CA ALA A 220 -13.74 -22.84 -16.28
C ALA A 220 -12.73 -21.78 -16.75
N GLY A 221 -12.50 -20.74 -15.94
CA GLY A 221 -11.48 -19.72 -16.21
C GLY A 221 -10.07 -20.30 -16.29
N LEU A 222 -9.68 -21.14 -15.33
CA LEU A 222 -8.38 -21.82 -15.33
C LEU A 222 -8.19 -22.70 -16.56
N ILE A 223 -9.20 -23.48 -16.94
CA ILE A 223 -9.16 -24.33 -18.15
C ILE A 223 -9.01 -23.47 -19.40
N ALA A 224 -9.83 -22.42 -19.55
CA ALA A 224 -9.77 -21.52 -20.70
C ALA A 224 -8.41 -20.82 -20.83
N LEU A 225 -7.81 -20.42 -19.70
CA LEU A 225 -6.48 -19.81 -19.66
C LEU A 225 -5.37 -20.79 -20.00
N CYS A 226 -5.45 -22.05 -19.53
CA CYS A 226 -4.52 -23.12 -19.87
C CYS A 226 -4.57 -23.46 -21.37
N LEU A 227 -5.78 -23.60 -21.94
CA LEU A 227 -5.96 -23.83 -23.38
C LEU A 227 -5.41 -22.66 -24.21
N SER A 228 -5.53 -21.44 -23.70
CA SER A 228 -5.04 -20.23 -24.36
C SER A 228 -3.56 -19.91 -24.08
N ALA A 229 -2.83 -20.80 -23.39
CA ALA A 229 -1.48 -20.52 -22.85
C ALA A 229 -0.49 -19.92 -23.86
N ARG A 230 -0.55 -20.39 -25.12
CA ARG A 230 0.33 -19.90 -26.19
C ARG A 230 0.17 -18.40 -26.45
N HIS A 231 -1.05 -17.87 -26.35
CA HIS A 231 -1.30 -16.44 -26.55
C HIS A 231 -0.63 -15.60 -25.46
N TRP A 232 -0.59 -16.09 -24.22
CA TRP A 232 0.07 -15.39 -23.11
C TRP A 232 1.60 -15.43 -23.23
N ASP A 233 2.16 -16.52 -23.76
CA ASP A 233 3.59 -16.62 -24.07
C ASP A 233 4.00 -15.56 -25.09
N VAL A 234 3.23 -15.37 -26.16
CA VAL A 234 3.54 -14.36 -27.20
C VAL A 234 3.49 -12.92 -26.64
N LEU A 235 2.62 -12.62 -25.66
CA LEU A 235 2.56 -11.30 -25.02
C LEU A 235 3.84 -10.90 -24.27
N THR A 236 4.65 -11.89 -23.85
CA THR A 236 5.93 -11.64 -23.18
C THR A 236 7.01 -11.13 -24.13
N LEU A 237 6.87 -11.38 -25.43
CA LEU A 237 7.76 -10.86 -26.46
C LEU A 237 7.56 -9.35 -26.66
N ASN A 238 8.52 -8.69 -27.31
CA ASN A 238 8.36 -7.29 -27.68
C ASN A 238 7.11 -7.11 -28.58
N GLU A 239 6.50 -5.92 -28.54
CA GLU A 239 5.20 -5.70 -29.19
C GLU A 239 5.26 -5.92 -30.71
N GLU A 240 6.37 -5.55 -31.35
CA GLU A 240 6.62 -5.81 -32.77
C GLU A 240 6.69 -7.32 -33.07
N SER A 241 7.45 -8.08 -32.29
CA SER A 241 7.57 -9.54 -32.44
C SER A 241 6.24 -10.27 -32.20
N ALA A 242 5.44 -9.78 -31.25
CA ALA A 242 4.11 -10.34 -30.99
C ALA A 242 3.15 -10.07 -32.16
N ARG A 243 3.19 -8.86 -32.74
CA ARG A 243 2.39 -8.50 -33.91
C ARG A 243 2.80 -9.29 -35.16
N SER A 244 4.10 -9.49 -35.38
CA SER A 244 4.59 -10.28 -36.53
C SER A 244 4.21 -11.76 -36.46
N LEU A 245 3.98 -12.29 -35.25
CA LEU A 245 3.43 -13.64 -35.02
C LEU A 245 1.90 -13.71 -35.18
N GLY A 246 1.26 -12.64 -35.68
CA GLY A 246 -0.17 -12.58 -35.93
C GLY A 246 -1.02 -12.26 -34.70
N GLN A 247 -0.41 -11.96 -33.55
CA GLN A 247 -1.17 -11.66 -32.33
C GLN A 247 -1.69 -10.22 -32.34
N ARG A 248 -2.99 -10.07 -32.11
CA ARG A 248 -3.62 -8.79 -31.80
C ARG A 248 -3.31 -8.40 -30.35
N VAL A 249 -2.14 -7.77 -30.13
CA VAL A 249 -1.62 -7.45 -28.79
C VAL A 249 -2.61 -6.68 -27.92
N GLY A 250 -3.33 -5.71 -28.48
CA GLY A 250 -4.31 -4.91 -27.75
C GLY A 250 -5.47 -5.74 -27.20
N THR A 251 -6.08 -6.59 -28.03
CA THR A 251 -7.19 -7.46 -27.60
C THR A 251 -6.70 -8.54 -26.65
N ALA A 252 -5.51 -9.11 -26.88
CA ALA A 252 -4.93 -10.11 -25.99
C ALA A 252 -4.64 -9.53 -24.57
N ARG A 253 -4.12 -8.29 -24.48
CA ARG A 253 -3.98 -7.59 -23.20
C ARG A 253 -5.33 -7.33 -22.52
N PHE A 254 -6.34 -6.91 -23.29
CA PHE A 254 -7.68 -6.66 -22.77
C PHE A 254 -8.34 -7.94 -22.22
N VAL A 255 -8.27 -9.05 -22.96
CA VAL A 255 -8.80 -10.34 -22.52
C VAL A 255 -8.07 -10.86 -21.30
N ALA A 256 -6.73 -10.79 -21.28
CA ALA A 256 -5.94 -11.20 -20.10
C ALA A 256 -6.29 -10.37 -18.86
N MET A 257 -6.44 -9.05 -19.01
CA MET A 257 -6.86 -8.17 -17.93
C MET A 257 -8.27 -8.50 -17.44
N GLY A 258 -9.23 -8.66 -18.36
CA GLY A 258 -10.60 -9.04 -18.04
C GLY A 258 -10.67 -10.38 -17.29
N ALA A 259 -9.94 -11.39 -17.76
CA ALA A 259 -9.86 -12.69 -17.09
C ALA A 259 -9.24 -12.58 -15.68
N ALA A 260 -8.18 -11.79 -15.52
CA ALA A 260 -7.55 -11.55 -14.22
C ALA A 260 -8.52 -10.85 -13.25
N ILE A 261 -9.27 -9.85 -13.72
CA ILE A 261 -10.27 -9.11 -12.93
C ILE A 261 -11.46 -10.00 -12.58
N VAL A 262 -11.93 -10.86 -13.48
CA VAL A 262 -13.02 -11.81 -13.18
C VAL A 262 -12.58 -12.82 -12.13
N LEU A 263 -11.41 -13.45 -12.28
CA LEU A 263 -10.89 -14.40 -11.27
C LEU A 263 -10.70 -13.74 -9.90
N ALA A 264 -10.16 -12.52 -9.87
CA ALA A 264 -10.02 -11.75 -8.64
C ALA A 264 -11.38 -11.35 -8.07
N GLY A 265 -12.31 -10.88 -8.90
CA GLY A 265 -13.64 -10.41 -8.50
C GLY A 265 -14.52 -11.52 -7.91
N VAL A 266 -14.51 -12.72 -8.51
CA VAL A 266 -15.18 -13.90 -7.93
C VAL A 266 -14.61 -14.19 -6.54
N THR A 267 -13.29 -14.22 -6.42
CA THR A 267 -12.64 -14.50 -5.13
C THR A 267 -12.97 -13.44 -4.08
N VAL A 268 -12.84 -12.16 -4.45
CA VAL A 268 -13.09 -11.02 -3.55
C VAL A 268 -14.56 -10.94 -3.15
N SER A 269 -15.51 -11.33 -4.00
CA SER A 269 -16.94 -11.30 -3.65
C SER A 269 -17.34 -12.29 -2.55
N VAL A 270 -16.55 -13.35 -2.34
CA VAL A 270 -16.85 -14.40 -1.34
C VAL A 270 -15.91 -14.28 -0.14
N VAL A 271 -14.61 -14.22 -0.40
CA VAL A 271 -13.55 -14.31 0.62
C VAL A 271 -13.03 -12.93 1.05
N GLY A 272 -13.41 -11.88 0.32
CA GLY A 272 -12.87 -10.54 0.52
C GLY A 272 -11.47 -10.36 -0.07
N PRO A 273 -10.89 -9.16 0.06
CA PRO A 273 -9.59 -8.82 -0.50
C PRO A 273 -8.45 -9.57 0.18
N ILE A 274 -7.78 -10.49 -0.54
CA ILE A 274 -6.54 -11.13 -0.08
C ILE A 274 -5.36 -10.65 -0.94
N GLY A 275 -4.25 -10.29 -0.28
CA GLY A 275 -3.02 -9.85 -0.93
C GLY A 275 -1.91 -10.92 -1.03
N PHE A 276 -0.83 -10.55 -1.70
CA PHE A 276 0.45 -11.29 -1.83
C PHE A 276 0.43 -12.64 -2.57
N ILE A 277 -0.68 -13.37 -2.64
CA ILE A 277 -0.75 -14.68 -3.31
C ILE A 277 -0.41 -14.56 -4.80
N GLY A 278 -1.04 -13.59 -5.50
CA GLY A 278 -0.78 -13.28 -6.91
C GLY A 278 0.66 -12.84 -7.20
N LEU A 279 1.42 -12.44 -6.18
CA LEU A 279 2.83 -12.07 -6.32
C LEU A 279 3.74 -13.26 -5.98
N MET A 280 3.47 -13.98 -4.89
CA MET A 280 4.33 -15.05 -4.37
C MET A 280 4.29 -16.32 -5.21
N ALA A 281 3.10 -16.88 -5.46
CA ALA A 281 2.98 -18.19 -6.11
C ALA A 281 3.57 -18.21 -7.53
N PRO A 282 3.24 -17.25 -8.42
CA PRO A 282 3.86 -17.20 -9.75
C PRO A 282 5.37 -17.06 -9.68
N HIS A 283 5.86 -16.31 -8.69
CA HIS A 283 7.29 -16.08 -8.55
C HIS A 283 8.05 -17.33 -8.08
N LEU A 284 7.52 -18.05 -7.08
CA LEU A 284 8.08 -19.34 -6.64
C LEU A 284 8.16 -20.33 -7.79
N VAL A 285 7.12 -20.39 -8.63
CA VAL A 285 7.10 -21.27 -9.81
C VAL A 285 8.15 -20.85 -10.83
N ARG A 286 8.28 -19.56 -11.14
CA ARG A 286 9.29 -19.05 -12.08
C ARG A 286 10.73 -19.34 -11.61
N LEU A 287 10.99 -19.33 -10.31
CA LEU A 287 12.32 -19.63 -9.75
C LEU A 287 12.78 -21.08 -10.00
N SER A 288 11.86 -22.01 -10.24
CA SER A 288 12.22 -23.38 -10.65
C SER A 288 12.67 -23.51 -12.10
N GLY A 289 12.49 -22.46 -12.90
CA GLY A 289 12.76 -22.44 -14.34
C GLY A 289 11.53 -22.60 -15.23
N VAL A 290 10.31 -22.67 -14.65
CA VAL A 290 9.07 -22.73 -15.44
C VAL A 290 8.68 -21.32 -15.91
N ILE A 291 8.83 -21.07 -17.20
CA ILE A 291 8.55 -19.76 -17.82
C ILE A 291 7.32 -19.81 -18.73
N ARG A 292 7.06 -20.94 -19.40
CA ARG A 292 5.93 -21.11 -20.32
C ARG A 292 4.61 -21.14 -19.58
N HIS A 293 3.61 -20.41 -20.08
CA HIS A 293 2.31 -20.28 -19.43
C HIS A 293 1.56 -21.60 -19.26
N ALA A 294 1.77 -22.57 -20.17
CA ALA A 294 1.14 -23.88 -20.09
C ALA A 294 1.51 -24.66 -18.81
N GLY A 295 2.75 -24.50 -18.32
CA GLY A 295 3.18 -25.07 -17.03
C GLY A 295 3.02 -24.09 -15.88
N LEU A 296 3.22 -22.80 -16.13
CA LEU A 296 3.19 -21.76 -15.11
C LEU A 296 1.79 -21.57 -14.52
N ILE A 297 0.73 -21.56 -15.33
CA ILE A 297 -0.65 -21.37 -14.85
C ILE A 297 -1.06 -22.48 -13.86
N PRO A 298 -1.00 -23.78 -14.19
CA PRO A 298 -1.42 -24.83 -13.25
C PRO A 298 -0.52 -24.93 -12.02
N LEU A 299 0.81 -24.76 -12.17
CA LEU A 299 1.72 -24.77 -11.02
C LEU A 299 1.54 -23.55 -10.12
N ALA A 300 1.26 -22.37 -10.68
CA ALA A 300 0.95 -21.19 -9.90
C ALA A 300 -0.37 -21.36 -9.16
N ALA A 301 -1.40 -21.93 -9.80
CA ALA A 301 -2.65 -22.25 -9.15
C ALA A 301 -2.45 -23.20 -7.96
N LEU A 302 -1.67 -24.27 -8.15
CA LEU A 302 -1.33 -25.25 -7.12
C LEU A 302 -0.62 -24.62 -5.91
N TRP A 303 0.43 -23.83 -6.16
CA TRP A 303 1.17 -23.16 -5.09
C TRP A 303 0.38 -22.02 -4.46
N GLY A 304 -0.49 -21.34 -5.20
CA GLY A 304 -1.42 -20.35 -4.68
C GLY A 304 -2.41 -20.95 -3.69
N ALA A 305 -3.01 -22.08 -4.07
CA ALA A 305 -3.89 -22.87 -3.21
C ALA A 305 -3.17 -23.33 -1.93
N ALA A 306 -1.96 -23.89 -2.06
CA ALA A 306 -1.16 -24.32 -0.92
C ALA A 306 -0.79 -23.16 0.02
N LEU A 307 -0.36 -22.00 -0.52
CA LEU A 307 -0.03 -20.83 0.29
C LEU A 307 -1.23 -20.28 1.05
N LEU A 308 -2.41 -20.19 0.41
CA LEU A 308 -3.60 -19.65 1.06
C LEU A 308 -4.15 -20.61 2.12
N VAL A 309 -4.27 -21.90 1.82
CA VAL A 309 -4.71 -22.90 2.81
C VAL A 309 -3.70 -22.99 3.96
N GLY A 310 -2.40 -22.90 3.67
CA GLY A 310 -1.37 -22.85 4.70
C GLY A 310 -1.51 -21.64 5.61
N ALA A 311 -1.73 -20.44 5.05
CA ALA A 311 -1.98 -19.23 5.83
C ALA A 311 -3.24 -19.34 6.70
N ASP A 312 -4.33 -19.91 6.17
CA ASP A 312 -5.58 -20.12 6.92
C ASP A 312 -5.46 -21.21 7.99
N THR A 313 -4.61 -22.22 7.76
CA THR A 313 -4.31 -23.24 8.78
C THR A 313 -3.51 -22.62 9.92
N ILE A 314 -2.49 -21.82 9.61
CA ILE A 314 -1.74 -21.05 10.61
C ILE A 314 -2.68 -20.13 11.39
N ALA A 315 -3.62 -19.46 10.72
CA ALA A 315 -4.63 -18.63 11.37
C ALA A 315 -5.42 -19.43 12.43
N ARG A 316 -5.85 -20.63 12.06
CA ARG A 316 -6.67 -21.50 12.89
C ARG A 316 -5.93 -22.15 14.06
N MET A 317 -4.62 -22.36 13.94
CA MET A 317 -3.80 -22.84 15.06
C MET A 317 -3.76 -21.87 16.24
N PHE A 318 -4.07 -20.59 16.01
CA PHE A 318 -4.05 -19.55 17.04
C PHE A 318 -5.46 -19.10 17.44
N VAL A 319 -6.51 -19.78 16.98
CA VAL A 319 -7.90 -19.37 17.22
C VAL A 319 -8.27 -19.42 18.71
N ASP A 320 -7.79 -20.41 19.46
CA ASP A 320 -8.10 -20.52 20.89
C ASP A 320 -7.51 -19.36 21.71
N ALA A 321 -6.40 -18.78 21.24
CA ALA A 321 -5.69 -17.71 21.94
C ALA A 321 -6.14 -16.31 21.50
N TYR A 322 -6.62 -16.14 20.27
CA TYR A 322 -6.83 -14.83 19.64
C TYR A 322 -8.16 -14.67 18.89
N GLY A 323 -9.03 -15.69 18.89
CA GLY A 323 -10.23 -15.71 18.07
C GLY A 323 -9.93 -15.89 16.57
N GLU A 324 -10.94 -15.66 15.72
CA GLU A 324 -10.78 -15.84 14.27
C GLU A 324 -9.89 -14.76 13.64
N LEU A 325 -8.66 -15.17 13.29
CA LEU A 325 -7.70 -14.29 12.64
C LEU A 325 -7.97 -14.16 11.12
N PRO A 326 -7.96 -12.95 10.55
CA PRO A 326 -8.08 -12.72 9.12
C PRO A 326 -6.90 -13.31 8.38
N VAL A 327 -7.22 -14.15 7.40
CA VAL A 327 -6.22 -14.87 6.62
C VAL A 327 -5.36 -13.90 5.82
N GLY A 328 -5.91 -12.77 5.35
CA GLY A 328 -5.14 -11.77 4.61
C GLY A 328 -4.08 -11.06 5.44
N ALA A 329 -4.25 -10.95 6.77
CA ALA A 329 -3.20 -10.46 7.65
C ALA A 329 -2.02 -11.45 7.69
N ILE A 330 -2.31 -12.75 7.80
CA ILE A 330 -1.29 -13.80 7.85
C ILE A 330 -0.59 -13.96 6.50
N THR A 331 -1.31 -13.89 5.38
CA THR A 331 -0.66 -13.91 4.06
C THR A 331 0.25 -12.69 3.87
N ALA A 332 -0.09 -11.51 4.41
CA ALA A 332 0.78 -10.35 4.40
C ALA A 332 2.03 -10.54 5.27
N MET A 333 1.91 -11.16 6.46
CA MET A 333 3.05 -11.52 7.31
C MET A 333 4.01 -12.51 6.64
N LEU A 334 3.49 -13.49 5.89
CA LEU A 334 4.30 -14.44 5.13
C LEU A 334 4.86 -13.81 3.84
N GLY A 335 4.07 -12.97 3.18
CA GLY A 335 4.40 -12.38 1.88
C GLY A 335 5.40 -11.23 1.94
N ALA A 336 5.40 -10.44 3.01
CA ALA A 336 6.35 -9.33 3.16
C ALA A 336 7.82 -9.81 3.19
N PRO A 337 8.23 -10.80 4.01
CA PRO A 337 9.58 -11.37 3.97
C PRO A 337 9.94 -11.95 2.60
N CYS A 338 9.00 -12.63 1.93
CA CYS A 338 9.24 -13.17 0.59
C CYS A 338 9.46 -12.06 -0.45
N LEU A 339 8.70 -10.97 -0.40
CA LEU A 339 8.88 -9.81 -1.28
C LEU A 339 10.22 -9.11 -1.03
N ILE A 340 10.61 -8.98 0.24
CA ILE A 340 11.92 -8.45 0.63
C ILE A 340 13.02 -9.33 0.04
N TRP A 341 12.98 -10.63 0.26
CA TRP A 341 13.96 -11.59 -0.28
C TRP A 341 14.01 -11.55 -1.81
N LEU A 342 12.85 -11.44 -2.46
CA LEU A 342 12.74 -11.35 -3.91
C LEU A 342 13.39 -10.07 -4.46
N SER A 343 13.10 -8.92 -3.85
CA SER A 343 13.65 -7.63 -4.26
C SER A 343 15.19 -7.65 -4.26
N LEU A 344 15.78 -8.37 -3.30
CA LEU A 344 17.22 -8.55 -3.18
C LEU A 344 17.82 -9.46 -4.27
N ARG A 345 17.05 -10.40 -4.83
CA ARG A 345 17.51 -11.28 -5.92
C ARG A 345 17.41 -10.61 -7.29
N VAL A 346 16.28 -9.96 -7.59
CA VAL A 346 16.04 -9.28 -8.88
C VAL A 346 17.01 -8.11 -9.10
N SER A 347 17.45 -7.46 -8.02
CA SER A 347 18.42 -6.38 -8.04
C SER A 347 19.72 -6.71 -8.82
N ARG A 348 20.20 -7.97 -8.82
CA ARG A 348 21.45 -8.35 -9.51
C ARG A 348 21.37 -8.17 -11.03
N SER A 349 20.19 -8.33 -11.64
CA SER A 349 20.02 -8.14 -13.09
C SER A 349 19.74 -6.68 -13.47
N MET A 350 19.12 -5.90 -12.56
CA MET A 350 18.87 -4.48 -12.77
C MET A 350 20.14 -3.62 -12.68
N MET A 351 21.11 -3.99 -11.83
CA MET A 351 22.38 -3.27 -11.68
C MET A 351 23.20 -3.21 -12.97
N GLY A 352 23.06 -4.18 -13.88
CA GLY A 352 23.76 -4.18 -15.18
C GLY A 352 23.15 -3.27 -16.25
N ARG A 353 21.90 -2.80 -16.08
CA ARG A 353 21.20 -1.93 -17.05
C ARG A 353 21.07 -0.48 -16.61
N SER A 354 21.42 -0.15 -15.36
CA SER A 354 21.35 1.23 -14.85
C SER A 354 22.61 2.03 -15.20
N GLY A 355 22.92 2.10 -16.51
CA GLY A 355 23.81 3.14 -17.04
C GLY A 355 22.97 4.35 -17.44
N SER A 356 23.26 5.51 -16.84
CA SER A 356 22.79 6.87 -17.22
C SER A 356 21.33 7.25 -17.03
N GLY A 357 20.47 6.40 -16.46
CA GLY A 357 19.05 6.69 -16.24
C GLY A 357 18.71 7.25 -14.86
N GLY A 358 19.57 8.09 -14.26
CA GLY A 358 19.23 8.77 -13.01
C GLY A 358 17.97 9.58 -13.24
N GLY A 359 16.86 9.19 -12.61
CA GLY A 359 15.58 9.89 -12.71
C GLY A 359 15.80 11.33 -12.25
N SER A 360 16.10 12.21 -13.20
CA SER A 360 16.15 13.64 -13.00
C SER A 360 14.83 14.01 -12.36
N MET A 361 14.89 14.56 -11.14
CA MET A 361 13.74 15.23 -10.56
C MET A 361 13.30 16.24 -11.61
N VAL A 362 12.19 15.95 -12.30
CA VAL A 362 11.63 16.86 -13.30
C VAL A 362 11.34 18.16 -12.58
N THR A 363 12.25 19.12 -12.74
CA THR A 363 12.05 20.51 -12.36
C THR A 363 10.94 21.03 -13.27
N GLY A 364 9.73 21.16 -12.72
CA GLY A 364 8.64 21.84 -13.41
C GLY A 364 9.12 23.20 -13.93
N GLY A 365 8.76 23.50 -15.17
CA GLY A 365 9.25 24.66 -15.92
C GLY A 365 9.03 26.00 -15.23
N ARG A 366 9.80 27.01 -15.68
CA ARG A 366 9.79 28.41 -15.24
C ARG A 366 8.37 28.96 -14.99
N LEU A 367 7.88 28.85 -13.75
CA LEU A 367 6.85 29.76 -13.25
C LEU A 367 7.50 31.13 -13.04
N ARG A 368 6.75 32.19 -13.39
CA ARG A 368 7.15 33.60 -13.20
C ARG A 368 7.74 33.77 -11.78
N ARG A 369 8.94 34.35 -11.70
CA ARG A 369 9.71 34.51 -10.44
C ARG A 369 8.99 35.45 -9.47
N VAL A 370 8.03 34.92 -8.69
CA VAL A 370 7.60 35.60 -7.46
C VAL A 370 8.81 35.57 -6.50
N PRO A 371 9.20 36.70 -5.89
CA PRO A 371 10.30 36.71 -4.96
C PRO A 371 9.96 35.85 -3.73
N TYR A 372 10.93 35.06 -3.27
CA TYR A 372 10.79 34.16 -2.11
C TYR A 372 10.14 34.78 -0.86
N PRO A 373 10.48 36.02 -0.41
CA PRO A 373 9.82 36.62 0.75
C PRO A 373 8.31 36.83 0.54
N VAL A 374 7.87 37.19 -0.66
CA VAL A 374 6.45 37.33 -0.99
C VAL A 374 5.75 35.98 -0.93
N MET A 375 6.40 34.91 -1.37
CA MET A 375 5.83 33.56 -1.29
C MET A 375 5.67 33.09 0.16
N ILE A 376 6.66 33.34 1.02
CA ILE A 376 6.54 33.05 2.45
C ILE A 376 5.39 33.84 3.06
N LEU A 377 5.30 35.14 2.76
CA LEU A 377 4.23 36.00 3.27
C LEU A 377 2.86 35.46 2.85
N LEU A 378 2.67 35.14 1.56
CA LEU A 378 1.41 34.60 1.03
C LEU A 378 1.04 33.26 1.67
N CYS A 379 1.99 32.32 1.78
CA CYS A 379 1.73 31.04 2.44
C CYS A 379 1.46 31.18 3.94
N SER A 380 2.14 32.11 4.62
CA SER A 380 1.90 32.39 6.05
C SER A 380 0.52 33.01 6.25
N MET A 381 0.11 33.95 5.40
CA MET A 381 -1.23 34.53 5.40
C MET A 381 -2.30 33.49 5.10
N LEU A 382 -2.06 32.58 4.15
CA LEU A 382 -2.98 31.48 3.86
C LEU A 382 -3.11 30.51 5.04
N LEU A 383 -2.01 30.19 5.72
CA LEU A 383 -2.02 29.37 6.93
C LEU A 383 -2.85 30.02 8.03
N LEU A 384 -2.63 31.31 8.30
CA LEU A 384 -3.41 32.08 9.28
C LEU A 384 -4.90 32.11 8.92
N LEU A 385 -5.21 32.30 7.64
CA LEU A 385 -6.59 32.27 7.15
C LEU A 385 -7.25 30.91 7.42
N VAL A 386 -6.56 29.81 7.10
CA VAL A 386 -7.05 28.45 7.40
C VAL A 386 -7.25 28.25 8.89
N TRP A 387 -6.36 28.77 9.73
CA TRP A 387 -6.47 28.69 11.19
C TRP A 387 -7.70 29.44 11.71
N VAL A 388 -7.93 30.66 11.23
CA VAL A 388 -9.13 31.45 11.59
C VAL A 388 -10.41 30.71 11.18
N PHE A 389 -10.51 30.24 9.93
CA PHE A 389 -11.67 29.46 9.48
C PHE A 389 -11.87 28.17 10.27
N SER A 390 -10.76 27.50 10.63
CA SER A 390 -10.77 26.28 11.44
C SER A 390 -11.27 26.51 12.87
N LEU A 391 -10.95 27.66 13.47
CA LEU A 391 -11.46 28.07 14.79
C LEU A 391 -12.93 28.48 14.74
N MET A 392 -13.39 29.10 13.65
CA MET A 392 -14.79 29.51 13.47
C MET A 392 -15.70 28.31 13.13
N GLY A 393 -15.20 27.36 12.33
CA GLY A 393 -15.95 26.21 11.82
C GLY A 393 -16.11 25.06 12.80
N GLY A 394 -17.24 24.35 12.72
CA GLY A 394 -17.58 23.20 13.55
C GLY A 394 -19.10 23.07 13.71
N SER A 395 -19.54 22.15 14.58
CA SER A 395 -20.97 21.96 14.93
C SER A 395 -21.63 23.24 15.44
N LEU A 396 -20.91 23.99 16.29
CA LEU A 396 -21.28 25.34 16.72
C LEU A 396 -20.48 26.38 15.93
N LYS A 397 -21.15 27.26 15.17
CA LYS A 397 -20.46 28.35 14.46
C LYS A 397 -20.09 29.46 15.43
N ILE A 398 -18.81 29.75 15.56
CA ILE A 398 -18.32 30.83 16.45
C ILE A 398 -18.00 32.05 15.59
N PRO A 399 -18.62 33.23 15.84
CA PRO A 399 -18.35 34.43 15.07
C PRO A 399 -16.92 34.93 15.31
N LEU A 400 -16.34 35.58 14.30
CA LEU A 400 -14.95 36.06 14.37
C LEU A 400 -14.71 37.00 15.56
N ALA A 401 -15.70 37.84 15.91
CA ALA A 401 -15.63 38.73 17.06
C ALA A 401 -15.39 37.97 18.37
N GLU A 402 -16.08 36.85 18.58
CA GLU A 402 -15.90 35.98 19.75
C GLU A 402 -14.55 35.26 19.73
N VAL A 403 -14.11 34.79 18.55
CA VAL A 403 -12.77 34.20 18.42
C VAL A 403 -11.69 35.20 18.85
N ILE A 404 -11.79 36.45 18.41
CA ILE A 404 -10.84 37.51 18.80
C ILE A 404 -10.97 37.81 20.30
N ALA A 405 -12.19 37.97 20.82
CA ALA A 405 -12.44 38.27 22.22
C ALA A 405 -11.88 37.19 23.15
N VAL A 406 -12.05 35.91 22.80
CA VAL A 406 -11.50 34.78 23.57
C VAL A 406 -9.97 34.77 23.52
N LEU A 407 -9.36 35.03 22.35
CA LEU A 407 -7.90 35.07 22.21
C LEU A 407 -7.26 36.26 22.94
N THR A 408 -7.98 37.38 23.11
CA THR A 408 -7.52 38.53 23.90
C THR A 408 -7.86 38.42 25.40
N GLY A 409 -8.47 37.31 25.84
CA GLY A 409 -8.69 36.98 27.25
C GLY A 409 -10.12 37.19 27.76
N GLY A 410 -11.04 37.68 26.93
CA GLY A 410 -12.47 37.82 27.21
C GLY A 410 -13.33 36.72 26.57
N GLY A 411 -14.48 37.11 26.00
CA GLY A 411 -15.43 36.24 25.30
C GLY A 411 -16.39 35.47 26.22
N ASP A 412 -17.45 34.92 25.63
CA ASP A 412 -18.41 34.08 26.37
C ASP A 412 -17.70 32.84 26.97
N PRO A 413 -17.98 32.46 28.23
CA PRO A 413 -17.37 31.29 28.88
C PRO A 413 -17.52 29.98 28.08
N LEU A 414 -18.65 29.77 27.40
CA LEU A 414 -18.90 28.60 26.58
C LEU A 414 -18.01 28.60 25.33
N TYR A 415 -17.90 29.73 24.63
CA TYR A 415 -17.01 29.84 23.47
C TYR A 415 -15.54 29.74 23.87
N ARG A 416 -15.18 30.28 25.04
CA ARG A 416 -13.83 30.16 25.60
C ARG A 416 -13.45 28.71 25.83
N GLN A 417 -14.30 27.92 26.47
CA GLN A 417 -14.05 26.50 26.72
C GLN A 417 -13.92 25.72 25.40
N ILE A 418 -14.84 25.93 24.45
CA ILE A 418 -14.80 25.25 23.15
C ILE A 418 -13.53 25.61 22.37
N LEU A 419 -13.17 26.90 22.33
CA LEU A 419 -12.00 27.36 21.58
C LEU A 419 -10.70 26.89 22.21
N LEU A 420 -10.51 27.06 23.52
CA LEU A 420 -9.24 26.78 24.18
C LEU A 420 -9.01 25.30 24.46
N ASP A 421 -10.05 24.53 24.79
CA ASP A 421 -9.87 23.14 25.21
C ASP A 421 -10.06 22.13 24.07
N PHE A 422 -10.86 22.48 23.06
CA PHE A 422 -11.19 21.55 21.96
C PHE A 422 -10.65 22.00 20.59
N ARG A 423 -10.82 23.27 20.20
CA ARG A 423 -10.46 23.71 18.83
C ARG A 423 -9.00 24.08 18.67
N LEU A 424 -8.45 24.88 19.59
CA LEU A 424 -7.08 25.37 19.49
C LEU A 424 -6.05 24.22 19.58
N PRO A 425 -6.16 23.25 20.51
CA PRO A 425 -5.20 22.14 20.58
C PRO A 425 -5.28 21.25 19.35
N ARG A 426 -6.50 20.96 18.86
CA ARG A 426 -6.74 20.22 17.62
C ARG A 426 -6.16 20.91 16.39
N LEU A 427 -6.34 22.22 16.28
CA LEU A 427 -5.77 23.02 15.19
C LEU A 427 -4.23 23.02 15.24
N LEU A 428 -3.65 23.25 16.41
CA LEU A 428 -2.20 23.29 16.59
C LEU A 428 -1.57 21.93 16.30
N THR A 429 -2.14 20.84 16.83
CA THR A 429 -1.67 19.48 16.52
C THR A 429 -1.76 19.16 15.04
N ALA A 430 -2.86 19.52 14.36
CA ALA A 430 -3.01 19.36 12.92
C ALA A 430 -1.95 20.15 12.13
N GLY A 431 -1.80 21.45 12.41
CA GLY A 431 -0.86 22.31 11.71
C GLY A 431 0.59 21.88 11.92
N LEU A 432 0.98 21.62 13.16
CA LEU A 432 2.34 21.21 13.53
C LEU A 432 2.70 19.82 12.99
N SER A 433 1.77 18.87 13.03
CA SER A 433 1.97 17.54 12.43
C SER A 433 2.09 17.62 10.92
N GLY A 434 1.28 18.47 10.27
CA GLY A 434 1.34 18.70 8.84
C GLY A 434 2.70 19.27 8.40
N MET A 435 3.23 20.23 9.17
CA MET A 435 4.59 20.75 8.99
C MET A 435 5.65 19.65 9.13
N ALA A 436 5.57 18.84 10.20
CA ALA A 436 6.52 17.78 10.48
C ALA A 436 6.52 16.70 9.38
N ILE A 437 5.35 16.25 8.91
CA ILE A 437 5.21 15.28 7.82
C ILE A 437 5.77 15.84 6.51
N ALA A 438 5.50 17.12 6.20
CA ALA A 438 6.03 17.74 4.98
C ALA A 438 7.56 17.86 5.01
N ILE A 439 8.15 18.25 6.15
CA ILE A 439 9.60 18.30 6.30
C ILE A 439 10.19 16.89 6.19
N SER A 440 9.58 15.91 6.86
CA SER A 440 10.00 14.51 6.78
C SER A 440 9.99 13.99 5.33
N GLY A 441 8.90 14.19 4.60
CA GLY A 441 8.81 13.81 3.19
C GLY A 441 9.86 14.50 2.32
N SER A 442 10.09 15.82 2.53
CA SER A 442 11.16 16.55 1.83
C SER A 442 12.53 15.92 2.07
N LEU A 443 12.86 15.56 3.32
CA LEU A 443 14.13 14.94 3.68
C LEU A 443 14.26 13.51 3.13
N LEU A 444 13.21 12.68 3.25
CA LEU A 444 13.21 11.29 2.75
C LEU A 444 13.38 11.21 1.24
N GLN A 445 12.78 12.13 0.48
CA GLN A 445 12.94 12.17 -0.99
C GLN A 445 14.40 12.32 -1.40
N HIS A 446 15.20 13.06 -0.64
CA HIS A 446 16.62 13.26 -0.90
C HIS A 446 17.46 12.10 -0.34
N ALA A 447 17.13 11.60 0.86
CA ALA A 447 17.82 10.46 1.46
C ALA A 447 17.74 9.22 0.55
N VAL A 448 16.57 8.98 -0.05
CA VAL A 448 16.29 7.84 -0.93
C VAL A 448 16.61 8.13 -2.40
N ARG A 449 16.86 9.39 -2.78
CA ARG A 449 16.92 9.84 -4.19
C ARG A 449 15.71 9.38 -5.00
N ASN A 450 14.52 9.57 -4.43
CA ASN A 450 13.26 9.25 -5.09
C ASN A 450 12.25 10.36 -4.81
N PRO A 451 11.69 11.04 -5.83
CA PRO A 451 10.64 12.04 -5.62
C PRO A 451 9.37 11.47 -4.96
N LEU A 452 9.21 10.15 -4.97
CA LEU A 452 8.11 9.43 -4.31
C LEU A 452 8.49 8.92 -2.91
N GLY A 453 9.62 9.37 -2.37
CA GLY A 453 9.98 9.12 -0.98
C GLY A 453 8.93 9.73 -0.05
N ASP A 454 8.15 8.89 0.59
CA ASP A 454 7.14 9.28 1.57
C ASP A 454 7.26 8.38 2.81
N PRO A 455 7.08 8.92 4.03
CA PRO A 455 7.10 8.10 5.24
C PRO A 455 6.15 6.89 5.18
N GLN A 456 4.98 7.04 4.55
CA GLN A 456 4.00 5.98 4.41
C GLN A 456 4.49 4.90 3.44
N VAL A 457 5.07 5.30 2.31
CA VAL A 457 5.60 4.36 1.29
C VAL A 457 6.82 3.59 1.79
N ILE A 458 7.65 4.21 2.64
CA ILE A 458 8.82 3.56 3.26
C ILE A 458 8.38 2.63 4.41
N GLY A 459 7.13 2.70 4.88
CA GLY A 459 6.60 1.88 5.97
C GLY A 459 6.86 2.41 7.37
N VAL A 460 7.36 3.65 7.49
CA VAL A 460 7.59 4.31 8.79
C VAL A 460 6.28 4.52 9.52
N THR A 461 5.24 4.95 8.82
CA THR A 461 3.93 5.24 9.40
C THR A 461 3.24 3.95 9.88
N SER A 462 3.26 2.88 9.08
CA SER A 462 2.74 1.57 9.50
C SER A 462 3.55 0.97 10.65
N GLY A 463 4.88 1.13 10.63
CA GLY A 463 5.75 0.73 11.74
C GLY A 463 5.46 1.48 13.02
N ALA A 464 5.20 2.79 12.93
CA ALA A 464 4.79 3.60 14.08
C ALA A 464 3.44 3.14 14.64
N GLY A 465 2.46 2.81 13.80
CA GLY A 465 1.20 2.25 14.26
C GLY A 465 1.34 0.90 14.93
N ALA A 466 2.10 -0.01 14.32
CA ALA A 466 2.38 -1.32 14.89
C ALA A 466 3.09 -1.19 16.25
N GLY A 467 4.10 -0.32 16.36
CA GLY A 467 4.82 -0.09 17.63
C GLY A 467 3.97 0.57 18.71
N ALA A 468 3.12 1.53 18.35
CA ALA A 468 2.19 2.19 19.26
C ALA A 468 1.18 1.18 19.85
N LEU A 469 0.54 0.39 18.99
CA LEU A 469 -0.43 -0.62 19.41
C LEU A 469 0.23 -1.76 20.17
N LEU A 470 1.38 -2.26 19.71
CA LEU A 470 2.12 -3.31 20.42
C LEU A 470 2.49 -2.86 21.82
N LEU A 471 2.96 -1.63 22.01
CA LEU A 471 3.26 -1.11 23.35
C LEU A 471 2.01 -1.06 24.24
N MET A 472 0.89 -0.58 23.69
CA MET A 472 -0.37 -0.45 24.42
C MET A 472 -0.94 -1.81 24.84
N VAL A 473 -0.80 -2.82 23.98
CA VAL A 473 -1.40 -4.15 24.17
C VAL A 473 -0.48 -5.09 24.95
N ALA A 474 0.82 -5.08 24.67
CA ALA A 474 1.79 -5.95 25.36
C ALA A 474 2.16 -5.44 26.76
N PHE A 475 2.05 -4.13 27.00
CA PHE A 475 2.37 -3.52 28.29
C PHE A 475 1.20 -2.66 28.81
N PRO A 476 0.05 -3.26 29.15
CA PRO A 476 -1.15 -2.52 29.57
C PRO A 476 -0.97 -1.73 30.87
N GLN A 477 0.05 -2.06 31.66
CA GLN A 477 0.41 -1.31 32.88
C GLN A 477 1.05 0.05 32.59
N LEU A 478 1.56 0.28 31.37
CA LEU A 478 2.12 1.56 30.98
C LEU A 478 1.01 2.56 30.68
N SER A 479 1.09 3.75 31.27
CA SER A 479 0.16 4.82 30.96
C SER A 479 0.16 5.15 29.45
N ALA A 480 -0.98 5.63 28.94
CA ALA A 480 -1.12 6.07 27.55
C ALA A 480 -0.13 7.17 27.13
N ALA A 481 0.59 7.79 28.07
CA ALA A 481 1.67 8.72 27.80
C ALA A 481 2.87 8.09 27.06
N TRP A 482 3.04 6.77 27.12
CA TRP A 482 4.13 6.04 26.46
C TRP A 482 3.83 5.62 25.02
N VAL A 483 2.57 5.74 24.57
CA VAL A 483 2.17 5.38 23.20
C VAL A 483 3.02 6.09 22.12
N PRO A 484 3.35 7.39 22.23
CA PRO A 484 4.26 8.05 21.29
C PRO A 484 5.67 7.47 21.27
N ALA A 485 6.20 6.98 22.38
CA ALA A 485 7.49 6.31 22.42
C ALA A 485 7.43 4.99 21.63
N GLY A 486 6.34 4.22 21.78
CA GLY A 486 6.07 3.03 20.97
C GLY A 486 6.00 3.34 19.47
N ALA A 487 5.35 4.45 19.11
CA ALA A 487 5.28 4.92 17.73
C ALA A 487 6.65 5.29 17.14
N VAL A 488 7.47 6.01 17.91
CA VAL A 488 8.83 6.38 17.49
C VAL A 488 9.70 5.14 17.33
N LEU A 489 9.71 4.24 18.32
CA LEU A 489 10.48 3.00 18.26
C LEU A 489 10.03 2.13 17.08
N GLY A 490 8.73 1.92 16.89
CA GLY A 490 8.19 1.13 15.78
C GLY A 490 8.53 1.71 14.41
N GLY A 491 8.41 3.03 14.23
CA GLY A 491 8.78 3.70 12.99
C GLY A 491 10.28 3.67 12.71
N MET A 492 11.11 3.82 13.75
CA MET A 492 12.56 3.67 13.64
C MET A 492 12.97 2.24 13.31
N LEU A 493 12.35 1.22 13.92
CA LEU A 493 12.59 -0.19 13.60
C LEU A 493 12.21 -0.51 12.15
N ALA A 494 11.06 -0.03 11.68
CA ALA A 494 10.64 -0.18 10.30
C ALA A 494 11.66 0.46 9.34
N ALA A 495 12.07 1.70 9.60
CA ALA A 495 13.10 2.37 8.80
C ALA A 495 14.44 1.62 8.84
N ALA A 496 14.87 1.18 10.02
CA ALA A 496 16.11 0.43 10.20
C ALA A 496 16.09 -0.87 9.39
N LEU A 497 14.97 -1.60 9.37
CA LEU A 497 14.82 -2.81 8.57
C LEU A 497 14.94 -2.50 7.07
N VAL A 498 14.24 -1.47 6.58
CA VAL A 498 14.31 -1.04 5.17
C VAL A 498 15.73 -0.66 4.77
N TYR A 499 16.41 0.15 5.60
CA TYR A 499 17.78 0.59 5.34
C TYR A 499 18.78 -0.56 5.45
N ALA A 500 18.70 -1.43 6.46
CA ALA A 500 19.62 -2.56 6.64
C ALA A 500 19.58 -3.54 5.46
N VAL A 501 18.37 -3.83 4.96
CA VAL A 501 18.16 -4.67 3.78
C VAL A 501 18.71 -4.00 2.53
N SER A 502 18.41 -2.71 2.35
CA SER A 502 18.81 -1.94 1.15
C SER A 502 20.30 -1.57 1.15
N TRP A 503 20.96 -1.61 2.31
CA TRP A 503 22.34 -1.21 2.52
C TRP A 503 23.32 -2.01 1.68
N ARG A 504 23.14 -3.34 1.63
CA ARG A 504 23.99 -4.26 0.85
C ARG A 504 23.88 -4.06 -0.67
N ARG A 505 22.95 -3.22 -1.13
CA ARG A 505 22.64 -2.96 -2.54
C ARG A 505 22.85 -1.49 -2.92
N GLY A 506 23.65 -0.74 -2.16
CA GLY A 506 23.95 0.67 -2.47
C GLY A 506 22.75 1.61 -2.34
N LEU A 507 21.72 1.23 -1.58
CA LEU A 507 20.50 2.03 -1.38
C LEU A 507 19.81 2.42 -2.70
N HIS A 508 19.73 1.49 -3.66
CA HIS A 508 19.05 1.74 -4.93
C HIS A 508 17.57 2.12 -4.69
N PRO A 509 17.07 3.25 -5.26
CA PRO A 509 15.75 3.80 -4.94
C PRO A 509 14.59 2.81 -5.08
N THR A 510 14.58 2.03 -6.16
CA THR A 510 13.52 1.04 -6.44
C THR A 510 13.47 -0.08 -5.40
N ILE A 511 14.62 -0.54 -4.90
CA ILE A 511 14.69 -1.61 -3.89
C ILE A 511 14.19 -1.06 -2.57
N LEU A 512 14.63 0.15 -2.21
CA LEU A 512 14.24 0.81 -0.99
C LEU A 512 12.72 1.00 -0.92
N THR A 513 12.08 1.40 -2.04
CA THR A 513 10.61 1.50 -2.11
C THR A 513 9.92 0.14 -2.02
N LEU A 514 10.43 -0.91 -2.66
CA LEU A 514 9.81 -2.24 -2.62
C LEU A 514 9.90 -2.88 -1.24
N VAL A 515 11.06 -2.78 -0.59
CA VAL A 515 11.25 -3.22 0.79
C VAL A 515 10.37 -2.39 1.72
N GLY A 516 10.26 -1.08 1.49
CA GLY A 516 9.35 -0.20 2.23
C GLY A 516 7.89 -0.64 2.15
N ILE A 517 7.38 -0.96 0.95
CA ILE A 517 6.02 -1.48 0.75
C ILE A 517 5.81 -2.81 1.50
N ALA A 518 6.78 -3.71 1.49
CA ALA A 518 6.70 -4.96 2.27
C ALA A 518 6.65 -4.70 3.78
N VAL A 519 7.49 -3.80 4.28
CA VAL A 519 7.50 -3.42 5.71
C VAL A 519 6.20 -2.73 6.11
N ALA A 520 5.65 -1.87 5.24
CA ALA A 520 4.36 -1.24 5.46
C ALA A 520 3.23 -2.27 5.58
N ALA A 521 3.20 -3.26 4.69
CA ALA A 521 2.22 -4.35 4.73
C ALA A 521 2.36 -5.22 5.98
N LEU A 522 3.59 -5.51 6.41
CA LEU A 522 3.87 -6.23 7.65
C LEU A 522 3.39 -5.43 8.87
N GLY A 523 3.64 -4.12 8.90
CA GLY A 523 3.12 -3.23 9.95
C GLY A 523 1.60 -3.24 10.00
N SER A 524 0.93 -3.11 8.85
CA SER A 524 -0.54 -3.18 8.77
C SER A 524 -1.10 -4.54 9.21
N ALA A 525 -0.42 -5.65 8.89
CA ALA A 525 -0.81 -6.97 9.36
C ALA A 525 -0.73 -7.08 10.88
N ILE A 526 0.35 -6.59 11.50
CA ILE A 526 0.49 -6.53 12.96
C ILE A 526 -0.63 -5.69 13.58
N ILE A 527 -0.92 -4.52 13.03
CA ILE A 527 -2.01 -3.64 13.49
C ILE A 527 -3.35 -4.40 13.49
N ASN A 528 -3.70 -5.06 12.39
CA ASN A 528 -4.95 -5.80 12.26
C ASN A 528 -5.05 -6.95 13.27
N LEU A 529 -3.98 -7.71 13.49
CA LEU A 529 -3.96 -8.78 14.48
C LEU A 529 -4.10 -8.26 15.92
N MET A 530 -3.46 -7.12 16.23
CA MET A 530 -3.54 -6.51 17.56
C MET A 530 -4.92 -5.93 17.87
N ILE A 531 -5.63 -5.37 16.87
CA ILE A 531 -7.00 -4.89 17.05
C ILE A 531 -7.91 -6.03 17.51
N ILE A 532 -7.74 -7.22 16.92
CA ILE A 532 -8.54 -8.40 17.26
C ILE A 532 -8.17 -8.91 18.65
N TYR A 533 -6.88 -9.07 18.92
CA TYR A 533 -6.42 -9.58 20.21
C TYR A 533 -6.84 -8.71 21.39
N ALA A 534 -6.75 -7.39 21.23
CA ALA A 534 -7.04 -6.44 22.32
C ALA A 534 -8.52 -6.07 22.42
N GLU A 535 -9.40 -6.72 21.64
CA GLU A 535 -10.84 -6.41 21.55
C GLU A 535 -11.10 -4.89 21.41
N VAL A 536 -10.19 -4.18 20.75
CA VAL A 536 -10.27 -2.73 20.66
C VAL A 536 -11.45 -2.37 19.77
N ASP A 537 -12.26 -1.40 20.22
CA ASP A 537 -13.32 -0.85 19.39
C ASP A 537 -12.77 -0.51 18.01
N VAL A 538 -13.36 -1.14 16.99
CA VAL A 538 -12.89 -1.04 15.61
C VAL A 538 -12.90 0.41 15.13
N ALA A 539 -13.82 1.23 15.62
CA ALA A 539 -13.99 2.63 15.20
C ALA A 539 -12.80 3.55 15.60
N PRO A 540 -12.35 3.63 16.87
CA PRO A 540 -11.12 4.30 17.25
C PRO A 540 -9.88 3.81 16.49
N ALA A 541 -9.75 2.49 16.29
CA ALA A 541 -8.62 1.91 15.55
C ALA A 541 -8.63 2.34 14.08
N LEU A 542 -9.80 2.26 13.42
CA LEU A 542 -10.00 2.73 12.05
C LEU A 542 -9.75 4.23 11.91
N SER A 543 -10.21 5.04 12.87
CA SER A 543 -9.97 6.49 12.90
C SER A 543 -8.48 6.80 13.02
N TRP A 544 -7.73 6.01 13.80
CA TRP A 544 -6.28 6.13 13.94
C TRP A 544 -5.55 5.73 12.63
N MET A 545 -5.93 4.61 12.01
CA MET A 545 -5.37 4.15 10.74
C MET A 545 -5.69 5.08 9.57
N ALA A 546 -6.87 5.72 9.59
CA ALA A 546 -7.28 6.73 8.64
C ALA A 546 -6.53 8.06 8.81
N GLY A 547 -5.87 8.26 9.96
CA GLY A 547 -5.25 9.52 10.37
C GLY A 547 -6.31 10.54 10.80
N SER A 548 -6.38 10.83 12.10
CA SER A 548 -7.41 11.70 12.67
C SER A 548 -6.87 12.67 13.72
N THR A 549 -7.28 13.92 13.56
CA THR A 549 -7.16 15.04 14.50
C THR A 549 -8.33 15.08 15.49
N TYR A 550 -9.22 14.09 15.46
CA TYR A 550 -10.32 13.98 16.42
C TYR A 550 -9.80 13.81 17.85
N ASN A 551 -10.50 14.45 18.80
CA ASN A 551 -10.22 14.37 20.24
C ASN A 551 -8.76 14.66 20.66
N ARG A 552 -8.16 15.71 20.08
CA ARG A 552 -6.80 16.16 20.43
C ARG A 552 -6.83 17.29 21.45
N SER A 553 -6.00 17.16 22.47
CA SER A 553 -5.91 18.03 23.63
C SER A 553 -4.56 18.77 23.69
N TRP A 554 -4.37 19.58 24.72
CA TRP A 554 -3.08 20.23 24.98
C TRP A 554 -1.93 19.24 25.21
N THR A 555 -2.21 18.00 25.62
CA THR A 555 -1.16 17.00 25.85
C THR A 555 -0.45 16.63 24.54
N GLU A 556 -1.16 16.50 23.43
CA GLU A 556 -0.56 16.26 22.11
C GLU A 556 0.24 17.47 21.61
N VAL A 557 -0.23 18.70 21.88
CA VAL A 557 0.51 19.93 21.56
C VAL A 557 1.84 19.96 22.32
N GLN A 558 1.81 19.70 23.63
CA GLN A 558 3.00 19.66 24.48
C GLN A 558 4.00 18.57 24.06
N ARG A 559 3.54 17.49 23.42
CA ARG A 559 4.41 16.43 22.87
C ARG A 559 5.06 16.83 21.55
N ILE A 560 4.33 17.47 20.64
CA ILE A 560 4.85 17.78 19.31
C ILE A 560 5.70 19.06 19.26
N VAL A 561 5.40 20.05 20.11
CA VAL A 561 6.12 21.34 20.12
C VAL A 561 7.62 21.17 20.40
N PRO A 562 8.07 20.45 21.45
CA PRO A 562 9.49 20.22 21.68
C PRO A 562 10.18 19.51 20.53
N ALA A 563 9.51 18.52 19.92
CA ALA A 563 10.04 17.81 18.76
C ALA A 563 10.28 18.75 17.58
N ILE A 564 9.35 19.68 17.30
CA ILE A 564 9.51 20.67 16.24
C ILE A 564 10.62 21.67 16.57
N LEU A 565 10.65 22.19 17.80
CA LEU A 565 11.68 23.14 18.24
C LEU A 565 13.09 22.57 18.16
N ILE A 566 13.25 21.25 18.31
CA ILE A 566 14.57 20.58 18.23
C ILE A 566 14.87 20.10 16.81
N LEU A 567 13.97 19.33 16.20
CA LEU A 567 14.25 18.62 14.94
C LEU A 567 14.19 19.52 13.71
N VAL A 568 13.34 20.55 13.70
CA VAL A 568 13.23 21.47 12.54
C VAL A 568 14.50 22.32 12.37
N PRO A 569 15.08 22.94 13.41
CA PRO A 569 16.38 23.60 13.27
C PRO A 569 17.48 22.67 12.78
N ILE A 570 17.53 21.43 13.26
CA ILE A 570 18.50 20.43 12.78
C ILE A 570 18.27 20.10 11.30
N ALA A 571 17.01 19.94 10.87
CA ALA A 571 16.67 19.73 9.46
C ALA A 571 17.10 20.92 8.59
N VAL A 572 16.89 22.16 9.06
CA VAL A 572 17.31 23.38 8.35
C VAL A 572 18.82 23.49 8.26
N TRP A 573 19.53 23.11 9.33
CA TRP A 573 21.00 23.05 9.35
C TRP A 573 21.55 22.01 8.37
N LEU A 574 20.92 20.83 8.28
CA LEU A 574 21.26 19.81 7.30
C LEU A 574 20.94 20.20 5.86
N GLY A 575 20.11 21.21 5.63
CA GLY A 575 19.66 21.63 4.30
C GLY A 575 20.79 21.82 3.28
N ARG A 576 21.95 22.37 3.69
CA ARG A 576 23.13 22.51 2.80
C ARG A 576 23.70 21.16 2.37
N ARG A 577 23.78 20.20 3.29
CA ARG A 577 24.26 18.84 3.01
C ARG A 577 23.26 18.09 2.13
N VAL A 578 21.96 18.35 2.31
CA VAL A 578 20.90 17.79 1.47
C VAL A 578 20.92 18.36 0.05
N ASP A 579 21.17 19.67 -0.12
CA ASP A 579 21.38 20.27 -1.44
C ASP A 579 22.51 19.57 -2.20
N LEU A 580 23.61 19.21 -1.52
CA LEU A 580 24.72 18.47 -2.10
C LEU A 580 24.38 17.02 -2.50
N LEU A 581 23.35 16.40 -1.92
CA LEU A 581 22.90 15.04 -2.28
C LEU A 581 22.17 14.97 -3.63
N ASN A 582 21.72 16.13 -4.16
CA ASN A 582 21.06 16.23 -5.46
C ASN A 582 22.02 16.04 -6.64
N PHE A 583 23.32 16.25 -6.42
CA PHE A 583 24.33 15.93 -7.42
C PHE A 583 24.54 14.41 -7.54
N ASN A 584 25.24 14.00 -8.61
CA ASN A 584 25.69 12.62 -8.71
C ASN A 584 26.64 12.29 -7.55
N GLU A 585 26.75 11.01 -7.22
CA GLU A 585 27.52 10.56 -6.06
C GLU A 585 28.98 11.01 -6.12
N GLU A 586 29.60 10.97 -7.30
CA GLU A 586 30.99 11.43 -7.53
C GLU A 586 31.17 12.92 -7.23
N SER A 587 30.27 13.80 -7.70
CA SER A 587 30.37 15.24 -7.41
C SER A 587 30.12 15.53 -5.93
N SER A 588 29.17 14.83 -5.30
CA SER A 588 28.91 14.98 -3.86
C SER A 588 30.15 14.59 -3.03
N ILE A 589 30.81 13.48 -3.39
CA ILE A 589 32.05 13.03 -2.73
C ILE A 589 33.19 14.03 -2.97
N GLY A 590 33.34 14.53 -4.20
CA GLY A 590 34.34 15.54 -4.56
C GLY A 590 34.20 16.86 -3.80
N LEU A 591 32.98 17.20 -3.35
CA LEU A 591 32.69 18.36 -2.50
C LEU A 591 32.87 18.08 -1.00
N GLY A 592 33.44 16.94 -0.62
CA GLY A 592 33.74 16.56 0.77
C GLY A 592 32.56 15.97 1.54
N LEU A 593 31.45 15.62 0.86
CA LEU A 593 30.29 15.05 1.51
C LEU A 593 30.48 13.54 1.74
N HIS A 594 30.34 13.11 2.99
CA HIS A 594 30.16 11.70 3.32
C HIS A 594 28.72 11.27 2.95
N VAL A 595 28.48 10.95 1.67
CA VAL A 595 27.14 10.70 1.08
C VAL A 595 26.33 9.71 1.93
N ARG A 596 26.95 8.58 2.28
CA ARG A 596 26.30 7.50 3.02
C ARG A 596 25.84 7.93 4.42
N ASN A 597 26.73 8.54 5.20
CA ASN A 597 26.43 8.99 6.57
C ASN A 597 25.44 10.17 6.56
N THR A 598 25.55 11.05 5.58
CA THR A 598 24.62 12.17 5.41
C THR A 598 23.22 11.66 5.11
N ARG A 599 23.07 10.70 4.19
CA ARG A 599 21.77 10.07 3.91
C ARG A 599 21.16 9.43 5.15
N MET A 600 21.95 8.71 5.95
CA MET A 600 21.49 8.12 7.20
C MET A 600 21.03 9.20 8.20
N GLY A 601 21.84 10.23 8.44
CA GLY A 601 21.47 11.29 9.39
C GLY A 601 20.18 12.02 8.97
N VAL A 602 20.05 12.32 7.67
CA VAL A 602 18.83 12.93 7.10
C VAL A 602 17.63 11.99 7.25
N ALA A 603 17.81 10.69 6.98
CA ALA A 603 16.75 9.70 7.12
C ALA A 603 16.29 9.56 8.57
N VAL A 604 17.20 9.54 9.54
CA VAL A 604 16.87 9.44 10.98
C VAL A 604 15.99 10.62 11.41
N ILE A 605 16.38 11.86 11.08
CA ILE A 605 15.59 13.04 11.45
C ILE A 605 14.22 13.03 10.77
N ALA A 606 14.18 12.62 9.50
CA ALA A 606 12.92 12.50 8.79
C ALA A 606 12.00 11.44 9.41
N VAL A 607 12.54 10.27 9.77
CA VAL A 607 11.80 9.20 10.44
C VAL A 607 11.30 9.66 11.80
N LEU A 608 12.12 10.35 12.61
CA LEU A 608 11.70 10.91 13.90
C LEU A 608 10.54 11.89 13.74
N LEU A 609 10.64 12.85 12.80
CA LEU A 609 9.57 13.80 12.52
C LEU A 609 8.28 13.10 12.08
N ALA A 610 8.38 12.09 11.20
CA ALA A 610 7.22 11.33 10.74
C ALA A 610 6.58 10.51 11.86
N SER A 611 7.37 9.80 12.66
CA SER A 611 6.86 8.96 13.74
C SER A 611 6.23 9.77 14.86
N ILE A 612 6.79 10.93 15.21
CA ILE A 612 6.18 11.83 16.20
C ILE A 612 4.87 12.43 15.67
N ALA A 613 4.81 12.80 14.40
CA ALA A 613 3.55 13.25 13.79
C ALA A 613 2.52 12.11 13.76
N ALA A 614 2.93 10.89 13.38
CA ALA A 614 2.07 9.71 13.35
C ALA A 614 1.56 9.32 14.74
N ALA A 615 2.37 9.50 15.79
CA ALA A 615 1.93 9.30 17.17
C ALA A 615 0.77 10.22 17.57
N ASN A 616 0.76 11.46 17.07
CA ASN A 616 -0.22 12.47 17.45
C ASN A 616 -1.46 12.48 16.56
N VAL A 617 -1.34 12.19 15.27
CA VAL A 617 -2.46 12.31 14.31
C VAL A 617 -2.76 10.99 13.59
N GLY A 618 -2.03 9.91 13.88
CA GLY A 618 -2.20 8.62 13.21
C GLY A 618 -1.61 8.61 11.81
N SER A 619 -2.06 7.67 10.97
CA SER A 619 -1.48 7.46 9.64
C SER A 619 -2.03 8.44 8.60
N VAL A 620 -1.46 9.65 8.57
CA VAL A 620 -1.77 10.66 7.54
C VAL A 620 -0.87 10.49 6.31
N GLY A 621 -1.48 10.22 5.16
CA GLY A 621 -0.79 10.05 3.89
C GLY A 621 -0.67 11.32 3.05
N PHE A 622 0.05 11.24 1.92
CA PHE A 622 0.18 12.26 0.86
C PHE A 622 0.83 13.59 1.20
N ILE A 623 0.75 14.10 2.42
CA ILE A 623 1.32 15.41 2.79
C ILE A 623 2.84 15.44 2.52
N GLY A 624 3.54 14.34 2.85
CA GLY A 624 4.98 14.18 2.64
C GLY A 624 5.39 14.19 1.16
N LEU A 625 4.47 13.88 0.25
CA LEU A 625 4.69 14.00 -1.21
C LEU A 625 4.24 15.36 -1.74
N LEU A 626 3.02 15.76 -1.40
CA LEU A 626 2.32 16.89 -2.00
C LEU A 626 2.97 18.23 -1.65
N ALA A 627 3.22 18.47 -0.36
CA ALA A 627 3.74 19.75 0.10
C ALA A 627 5.18 20.02 -0.40
N PRO A 628 6.13 19.06 -0.30
CA PRO A 628 7.46 19.24 -0.86
C PRO A 628 7.46 19.38 -2.39
N HIS A 629 6.59 18.66 -3.08
CA HIS A 629 6.48 18.79 -4.53
C HIS A 629 5.97 20.18 -4.93
N ALA A 630 4.87 20.64 -4.34
CA ALA A 630 4.32 21.97 -4.59
C ALA A 630 5.34 23.07 -4.23
N ALA A 631 6.04 22.93 -3.10
CA ALA A 631 7.08 23.86 -2.71
C ALA A 631 8.23 23.93 -3.72
N ARG A 632 8.69 22.79 -4.26
CA ARG A 632 9.74 22.76 -5.29
C ARG A 632 9.30 23.40 -6.61
N MET A 633 8.05 23.18 -7.02
CA MET A 633 7.49 23.84 -8.21
C MET A 633 7.48 25.37 -8.06
N LEU A 634 7.35 25.85 -6.82
CA LEU A 634 7.28 27.26 -6.48
C LEU A 634 8.67 27.89 -6.29
N THR A 635 9.58 27.25 -5.54
CA THR A 635 10.90 27.82 -5.17
C THR A 635 12.04 27.43 -6.10
N GLY A 636 11.88 26.41 -6.94
CA GLY A 636 12.95 25.84 -7.75
C GLY A 636 13.92 24.95 -6.94
N ALA A 637 15.19 24.94 -7.34
CA ALA A 637 16.17 23.93 -6.94
C ALA A 637 16.72 24.03 -5.50
N SER A 638 16.52 25.14 -4.80
CA SER A 638 17.08 25.33 -3.45
C SER A 638 16.28 24.55 -2.39
N HIS A 639 16.87 23.50 -1.82
CA HIS A 639 16.23 22.64 -0.83
C HIS A 639 15.80 23.41 0.41
N ARG A 640 16.70 24.23 0.99
CA ARG A 640 16.41 24.95 2.24
C ARG A 640 15.17 25.84 2.12
N ARG A 641 15.02 26.56 0.99
CA ARG A 641 13.85 27.40 0.72
C ARG A 641 12.59 26.59 0.49
N SER A 642 12.72 25.51 -0.29
CA SER A 642 11.63 24.57 -0.56
C SER A 642 11.13 23.90 0.71
N MET A 643 12.02 23.57 1.66
CA MET A 643 11.66 22.86 2.89
C MET A 643 10.81 23.73 3.82
N ILE A 644 11.17 25.01 4.00
CA ILE A 644 10.38 25.95 4.80
C ILE A 644 8.99 26.15 4.17
N LEU A 645 8.95 26.33 2.85
CA LEU A 645 7.66 26.49 2.15
C LEU A 645 6.84 25.20 2.21
N ALA A 646 7.47 24.03 2.11
CA ALA A 646 6.82 22.73 2.27
C ALA A 646 6.23 22.57 3.67
N ALA A 647 6.92 23.03 4.72
CA ALA A 647 6.38 23.01 6.07
C ALA A 647 5.07 23.81 6.16
N LEU A 648 5.06 25.06 5.67
CA LEU A 648 3.86 25.91 5.65
C LEU A 648 2.72 25.25 4.86
N LEU A 649 3.00 24.75 3.65
CA LEU A 649 2.02 24.04 2.83
C LEU A 649 1.50 22.77 3.52
N GLY A 650 2.35 22.03 4.22
CA GLY A 650 1.97 20.85 4.98
C GLY A 650 1.01 21.19 6.12
N GLY A 651 1.31 22.26 6.86
CA GLY A 651 0.43 22.78 7.91
C GLY A 651 -0.92 23.26 7.37
N ILE A 652 -0.91 23.95 6.21
CA ILE A 652 -2.14 24.36 5.50
C ILE A 652 -2.96 23.15 5.10
N LEU A 653 -2.33 22.14 4.50
CA LEU A 653 -3.03 20.95 3.99
C LEU A 653 -3.68 20.15 5.12
N LEU A 654 -2.97 19.88 6.23
CA LEU A 654 -3.55 19.10 7.33
C LEU A 654 -4.60 19.88 8.12
N ALA A 655 -4.32 21.15 8.45
CA ALA A 655 -5.29 21.99 9.16
C ALA A 655 -6.54 22.28 8.31
N GLY A 656 -6.35 22.48 7.00
CA GLY A 656 -7.44 22.66 6.05
C GLY A 656 -8.26 21.38 5.88
N ALA A 657 -7.61 20.22 5.81
CA ALA A 657 -8.29 18.93 5.75
C ALA A 657 -9.08 18.61 7.03
N ASP A 658 -8.55 18.94 8.21
CA ASP A 658 -9.29 18.89 9.47
C ASP A 658 -10.55 19.76 9.43
N TRP A 659 -10.40 21.02 9.01
CA TRP A 659 -11.53 21.95 8.93
C TRP A 659 -12.61 21.46 7.96
N ILE A 660 -12.23 21.01 6.76
CA ILE A 660 -13.16 20.41 5.79
C ILE A 660 -13.84 19.18 6.40
N GLY A 661 -13.07 18.30 7.05
CA GLY A 661 -13.60 17.07 7.66
C GLY A 661 -14.64 17.33 8.75
N ARG A 662 -14.54 18.45 9.47
CA ARG A 662 -15.51 18.88 10.49
C ARG A 662 -16.77 19.53 9.94
N VAL A 663 -16.68 20.19 8.78
CA VAL A 663 -17.78 21.03 8.26
C VAL A 663 -18.65 20.27 7.25
N VAL A 664 -18.09 19.34 6.49
CA VAL A 664 -18.80 18.75 5.32
C VAL A 664 -19.96 17.81 5.72
N ILE A 665 -19.89 17.08 6.84
CA ILE A 665 -20.87 16.01 7.19
C ILE A 665 -21.40 16.16 8.63
N ILE A 666 -21.68 17.38 9.10
CA ILE A 666 -22.24 17.62 10.44
C ILE A 666 -23.53 16.79 10.66
N PRO A 667 -23.72 16.11 11.82
CA PRO A 667 -22.90 16.12 13.05
C PRO A 667 -21.74 15.10 13.06
N LYS A 668 -21.57 14.29 12.01
CA LYS A 668 -20.43 13.37 11.87
C LYS A 668 -19.20 14.14 11.37
N GLU A 669 -18.01 13.62 11.65
CA GLU A 669 -16.76 14.21 11.18
C GLU A 669 -15.98 13.17 10.36
N LEU A 670 -15.32 13.64 9.30
CA LEU A 670 -14.37 12.81 8.56
C LEU A 670 -12.96 12.96 9.16
N PRO A 671 -12.21 11.86 9.33
CA PRO A 671 -10.79 11.91 9.65
C PRO A 671 -10.02 12.79 8.66
N SER A 672 -9.15 13.64 9.19
CA SER A 672 -8.34 14.58 8.40
C SER A 672 -7.49 13.85 7.36
N GLY A 673 -6.96 12.66 7.65
CA GLY A 673 -6.12 11.89 6.73
C GLY A 673 -6.87 11.41 5.49
N ILE A 674 -8.13 10.98 5.64
CA ILE A 674 -9.01 10.65 4.50
C ILE A 674 -9.20 11.87 3.61
N VAL A 675 -9.49 13.04 4.20
CA VAL A 675 -9.67 14.28 3.43
C VAL A 675 -8.38 14.67 2.72
N THR A 676 -7.21 14.55 3.35
CA THR A 676 -5.92 14.81 2.69
C THR A 676 -5.66 13.87 1.52
N ALA A 677 -6.03 12.59 1.61
CA ALA A 677 -5.85 11.63 0.53
C ALA A 677 -6.79 11.92 -0.65
N LEU A 678 -8.05 12.27 -0.37
CA LEU A 678 -9.03 12.67 -1.39
C LEU A 678 -8.63 13.95 -2.13
N LEU A 679 -7.97 14.89 -1.45
CA LEU A 679 -7.44 16.11 -2.08
C LEU A 679 -6.11 15.87 -2.83
N GLY A 680 -5.20 15.11 -2.23
CA GLY A 680 -3.84 14.95 -2.73
C GLY A 680 -3.71 14.03 -3.94
N ALA A 681 -4.51 12.96 -4.00
CA ALA A 681 -4.41 11.99 -5.08
C ALA A 681 -4.85 12.55 -6.45
N PRO A 682 -6.00 13.24 -6.62
CA PRO A 682 -6.36 13.87 -7.89
C PRO A 682 -5.29 14.85 -8.39
N TYR A 683 -4.66 15.59 -7.49
CA TYR A 683 -3.59 16.52 -7.84
C TYR A 683 -2.36 15.80 -8.39
N LEU A 684 -1.90 14.72 -7.75
CA LEU A 684 -0.78 13.90 -8.25
C LEU A 684 -1.11 13.28 -9.61
N LEU A 685 -2.33 12.81 -9.79
CA LEU A 685 -2.81 12.28 -11.07
C LEU A 685 -2.79 13.34 -12.17
N TYR A 686 -3.29 14.55 -11.87
CA TYR A 686 -3.25 15.68 -12.80
C TYR A 686 -1.83 16.03 -13.22
N LEU A 687 -0.88 16.05 -12.27
CA LEU A 687 0.53 16.31 -12.55
C LEU A 687 1.16 15.24 -13.44
N MET A 688 0.89 13.96 -13.16
CA MET A 688 1.36 12.85 -13.99
C MET A 688 0.84 12.97 -15.41
N TRP A 689 -0.46 13.25 -15.58
CA TRP A 689 -1.07 13.45 -16.88
C TRP A 689 -0.47 14.65 -17.63
N ARG A 690 -0.23 15.77 -16.94
CA ARG A 690 0.38 16.97 -17.55
C ARG A 690 1.83 16.75 -18.00
N SER A 691 2.62 16.00 -17.24
CA SER A 691 4.01 15.66 -17.60
C SER A 691 4.11 14.90 -18.94
N ASN A 692 3.03 14.21 -19.33
CA ASN A 692 2.94 13.45 -20.57
C ASN A 692 2.89 14.35 -21.82
N LYS A 693 2.33 15.56 -21.73
CA LYS A 693 2.20 16.48 -22.88
C LYS A 693 3.51 17.22 -23.22
N VAL A 694 4.42 17.36 -22.26
CA VAL A 694 5.66 18.16 -22.43
C VAL A 694 6.73 17.39 -23.23
N LYS A 695 6.66 16.05 -23.30
CA LYS A 695 7.61 15.23 -24.07
C LYS A 695 7.20 14.96 -25.52
N VAL A 696 6.03 15.44 -25.96
CA VAL A 696 5.47 15.19 -27.31
C VAL A 696 5.53 16.47 -28.17
N LYS A 697 6.40 17.42 -27.84
CA LYS A 697 6.68 18.59 -28.67
C LYS A 697 8.12 18.63 -29.10
#